data_AF-A0A4S9J962-F1
#
_entry.id   AF-A0A4S9J962-F1
#
_cell.length_a   1.000
_cell.length_b   1.000
_cell.length_c   1.000
_cell.angle_alpha   90.00
_cell.angle_beta   90.00
_cell.angle_gamma   90.00
#
_symmetry.space_group_name_H-M   'P 1'
#
loop_
_entity.id
_entity.type
_entity.pdbx_description
1 polymer ?
#
loop_
_entity_poly.entity_id
_entity_poly.type
_entity_poly.pdbx_seq_one_letter_code
_entity_poly.pdbx_strand_id
1 'polypeptide(L)'
;MGHQSSKPRRQHNRKLSRTHSDSTERPPPYTETPEEPWTTANQTPSKPPARTPSLTVERDEEILELHQRLKIRGKAVENLWKGNNKLQAELERLREYSTPDSEKTYPMSPYDNFIDYRDLANQHRQKIHQLHQQSRMEREAKDAKIVELEKQVRDLEEYIGKKESDLLYYQGRCTKVWEEAKIADAQLGRMSQKVMRLEVEAHASKRVLKSQDDHVELLERELKMARLVNTQHTAMSRGVPVQDGRTTWVLDSQQDEISVTVSRVPSKLDSVVDYLIESIAETKKKLRELETARNRHGRDPTMQGQNLGDLVKLINAQHQRAVMPPERARKHPSLLMDHRTSMAPNTPIPFSEPPYLSGLPSPYYSASHLEWQKKCRAFITEHLTQHAMEWETAETVPEHVFHDFSKANMLLPSLPAPLPVERLKSLGIHDILGLPVEEFDYFHNAIYTDEMLKSGLAGPSGSLTTGMAFGVPPIFKFGSKELQDRFLPDLLTGKKRACIAITEPDAGSDVANIQATAVKSKDGKTYTINGTKKWITNGIWSEISAGTTYIELDDVVVPAENLIGEEGMGMKYIMTNFNHERLTIAIGCARQARVALSAAFEYCLKREAFGKSLMDQPVVRHRLAKCGAQLEAQWSWTESFVYAMIKLPKKDADVELGGLTAAAKAQAGVVLMECAQCAVLLFGGNGFTRSGKGEIAEKMWREVPGNRIPGGSEDVLFDLSIRQLVKNYQNKTKMLERPRGSSKL
;
A
#
# COMPACT_ATOMS: atom_id res chain seq x y z
N MET A 1 -38.10 18.61 56.04
CA MET A 1 -39.02 17.66 56.72
C MET A 1 -39.40 16.64 55.65
N GLY A 2 -39.16 15.32 55.73
CA GLY A 2 -39.05 14.42 56.89
C GLY A 2 -40.41 13.71 57.12
N HIS A 3 -40.57 12.39 57.15
CA HIS A 3 -39.59 11.27 57.17
C HIS A 3 -40.08 9.99 56.42
N GLN A 4 -39.09 9.22 55.96
CA GLN A 4 -38.97 7.78 55.65
C GLN A 4 -40.11 6.73 55.88
N SER A 5 -40.01 5.68 55.03
CA SER A 5 -40.34 4.25 55.27
C SER A 5 -41.83 3.81 55.17
N SER A 6 -42.18 2.54 54.96
CA SER A 6 -41.40 1.28 54.92
C SER A 6 -41.99 0.23 53.94
N LYS A 7 -41.30 -0.92 53.74
CA LYS A 7 -41.80 -2.12 53.04
C LYS A 7 -42.10 -3.24 54.04
N PRO A 8 -42.97 -4.21 53.68
CA PRO A 8 -42.61 -5.62 53.88
C PRO A 8 -42.70 -6.45 52.58
N ARG A 9 -42.60 -7.79 52.69
CA ARG A 9 -42.20 -8.73 51.61
C ARG A 9 -42.90 -10.09 51.79
N ARG A 10 -42.89 -10.90 50.71
CA ARG A 10 -42.93 -12.39 50.66
C ARG A 10 -44.27 -13.18 50.73
N GLN A 11 -44.51 -13.89 49.61
CA GLN A 11 -44.54 -15.37 49.45
C GLN A 11 -45.87 -16.18 49.38
N HIS A 12 -45.71 -17.31 48.65
CA HIS A 12 -46.48 -18.58 48.65
C HIS A 12 -47.80 -18.65 47.85
N ASN A 13 -48.21 -19.79 47.27
CA ASN A 13 -47.49 -20.97 46.69
C ASN A 13 -48.49 -21.87 45.91
N ARG A 14 -47.99 -22.86 45.14
CA ARG A 14 -48.72 -24.03 44.56
C ARG A 14 -49.80 -23.75 43.49
N LYS A 15 -50.32 -24.75 42.74
CA LYS A 15 -49.77 -25.90 41.96
C LYS A 15 -50.94 -26.63 41.24
N LEU A 16 -50.63 -27.67 40.42
CA LEU A 16 -51.51 -28.65 39.74
C LEU A 16 -52.09 -28.16 38.38
N SER A 17 -52.04 -28.83 37.20
CA SER A 17 -51.52 -30.13 36.67
C SER A 17 -52.53 -31.28 36.39
N ARG A 18 -52.65 -31.70 35.12
CA ARG A 18 -52.80 -33.09 34.57
C ARG A 18 -52.96 -33.04 33.02
N THR A 19 -52.08 -33.63 32.20
CA THR A 19 -52.08 -35.01 31.58
C THR A 19 -53.24 -35.27 30.61
N HIS A 20 -53.12 -35.90 29.43
CA HIS A 20 -52.08 -36.74 28.74
C HIS A 20 -52.25 -36.54 27.19
N SER A 21 -51.52 -37.10 26.21
CA SER A 21 -50.36 -38.03 26.07
C SER A 21 -49.78 -37.94 24.62
N ASP A 22 -48.75 -38.74 24.29
CA ASP A 22 -48.31 -39.36 23.00
C ASP A 22 -48.62 -38.69 21.63
N SER A 23 -47.73 -38.58 20.63
CA SER A 23 -46.31 -38.99 20.42
C SER A 23 -45.81 -38.33 19.08
N THR A 24 -44.62 -38.49 18.48
CA THR A 24 -43.45 -39.39 18.61
C THR A 24 -42.08 -38.67 18.41
N GLU A 25 -41.02 -39.35 18.84
CA GLU A 25 -39.65 -39.44 18.25
C GLU A 25 -38.88 -38.23 17.67
N ARG A 26 -37.89 -37.77 18.47
CA ARG A 26 -36.48 -37.61 18.04
C ARG A 26 -35.55 -38.09 19.18
N PRO A 27 -34.40 -38.73 18.92
CA PRO A 27 -33.44 -39.10 19.97
C PRO A 27 -32.64 -37.88 20.49
N PRO A 28 -32.16 -37.90 21.75
CA PRO A 28 -31.56 -36.74 22.43
C PRO A 28 -30.01 -36.75 22.46
N PRO A 29 -29.36 -35.62 22.84
CA PRO A 29 -27.92 -35.54 23.09
C PRO A 29 -27.52 -36.07 24.48
N TYR A 30 -26.23 -36.29 24.70
CA TYR A 30 -25.66 -36.70 25.99
C TYR A 30 -24.85 -35.58 26.68
N THR A 31 -25.09 -35.45 27.98
CA THR A 31 -24.28 -34.82 29.04
C THR A 31 -24.31 -35.82 30.22
N GLU A 32 -23.33 -36.01 31.11
CA GLU A 32 -22.69 -35.07 32.05
C GLU A 32 -21.44 -35.76 32.71
N THR A 33 -20.30 -35.07 32.92
CA THR A 33 -19.74 -34.55 34.21
C THR A 33 -18.88 -35.57 35.04
N PRO A 34 -18.31 -35.31 36.27
CA PRO A 34 -16.84 -35.43 36.45
C PRO A 34 -16.30 -36.11 37.75
N GLU A 35 -15.00 -36.44 37.82
CA GLU A 35 -14.32 -36.84 39.09
C GLU A 35 -12.87 -36.31 39.21
N GLU A 36 -12.44 -36.05 40.45
CA GLU A 36 -11.08 -35.64 40.90
C GLU A 36 -10.61 -36.55 42.10
N PRO A 37 -9.55 -36.27 42.90
CA PRO A 37 -8.14 -36.55 42.57
C PRO A 37 -7.33 -37.23 43.71
N TRP A 38 -6.34 -38.10 43.42
CA TRP A 38 -5.32 -38.51 44.44
C TRP A 38 -3.89 -38.80 43.91
N THR A 39 -2.97 -37.89 44.28
CA THR A 39 -1.55 -38.04 44.70
C THR A 39 -0.56 -39.10 44.13
N THR A 40 0.60 -38.57 43.69
CA THR A 40 2.01 -39.04 43.89
C THR A 40 2.55 -40.35 43.28
N ALA A 41 3.57 -40.25 42.41
CA ALA A 41 4.98 -40.68 42.67
C ALA A 41 5.82 -40.81 41.37
N ASN A 42 7.10 -40.43 41.43
CA ASN A 42 8.05 -40.37 40.30
C ASN A 42 8.21 -41.67 39.48
N GLN A 43 8.03 -41.57 38.14
CA GLN A 43 8.73 -42.42 37.16
C GLN A 43 9.14 -41.58 35.92
N THR A 44 10.25 -41.94 35.29
CA THR A 44 10.84 -41.21 34.14
C THR A 44 10.08 -41.48 32.83
N PRO A 45 9.76 -40.46 32.01
CA PRO A 45 8.99 -40.65 30.79
C PRO A 45 9.84 -41.28 29.67
N SER A 46 9.44 -42.46 29.21
CA SER A 46 9.80 -42.97 27.89
C SER A 46 8.93 -42.31 26.82
N LYS A 47 9.49 -42.03 25.63
CA LYS A 47 8.73 -41.40 24.54
C LYS A 47 7.72 -42.39 23.93
N PRO A 48 6.46 -41.99 23.67
CA PRO A 48 5.52 -42.78 22.89
C PRO A 48 5.90 -42.79 21.39
N PRO A 49 5.41 -43.77 20.61
CA PRO A 49 5.63 -43.82 19.16
C PRO A 49 4.81 -42.74 18.43
N ALA A 50 5.43 -42.07 17.46
CA ALA A 50 4.77 -41.03 16.66
C ALA A 50 3.67 -41.62 15.75
N ARG A 51 2.52 -40.92 15.67
CA ARG A 51 1.47 -41.22 14.69
C ARG A 51 1.82 -40.67 13.31
N THR A 52 1.19 -41.21 12.27
CA THR A 52 1.32 -40.72 10.89
C THR A 52 0.34 -39.56 10.67
N PRO A 53 0.78 -38.37 10.22
CA PRO A 53 -0.12 -37.23 10.03
C PRO A 53 -1.15 -37.46 8.92
N SER A 54 -2.34 -36.87 9.09
CA SER A 54 -3.41 -36.81 8.11
C SER A 54 -3.53 -35.40 7.50
N LEU A 55 -3.90 -35.33 6.21
CA LEU A 55 -4.08 -34.08 5.47
C LEU A 55 -5.56 -33.82 5.23
N THR A 56 -6.12 -32.82 5.92
CA THR A 56 -7.44 -32.24 5.66
C THR A 56 -7.31 -30.97 4.83
N VAL A 57 -8.32 -30.69 3.99
CA VAL A 57 -8.30 -29.58 3.03
C VAL A 57 -9.37 -28.55 3.38
N GLU A 58 -8.95 -27.38 3.85
CA GLU A 58 -9.79 -26.18 3.85
C GLU A 58 -9.82 -25.56 2.44
N ARG A 59 -10.89 -24.85 2.09
CA ARG A 59 -11.04 -24.26 0.74
C ARG A 59 -10.43 -22.86 0.67
N ASP A 60 -9.70 -22.62 -0.42
CA ASP A 60 -9.11 -21.36 -0.85
C ASP A 60 -10.09 -20.16 -0.72
N GLU A 61 -9.63 -19.06 -0.11
CA GLU A 61 -10.41 -17.84 0.08
C GLU A 61 -10.86 -17.19 -1.24
N GLU A 62 -10.09 -17.30 -2.34
CA GLU A 62 -10.55 -16.83 -3.65
C GLU A 62 -11.69 -17.73 -4.17
N ILE A 63 -11.62 -19.05 -3.96
CA ILE A 63 -12.71 -19.96 -4.34
C ILE A 63 -13.97 -19.63 -3.50
N LEU A 64 -13.81 -19.23 -2.24
CA LEU A 64 -14.90 -18.72 -1.41
C LEU A 64 -15.48 -17.40 -1.95
N GLU A 65 -14.64 -16.45 -2.35
CA GLU A 65 -15.09 -15.17 -2.95
C GLU A 65 -15.80 -15.37 -4.29
N LEU A 66 -15.31 -16.29 -5.13
CA LEU A 66 -15.94 -16.68 -6.39
C LEU A 66 -17.32 -17.32 -6.17
N HIS A 67 -17.46 -18.20 -5.18
CA HIS A 67 -18.77 -18.74 -4.76
C HIS A 67 -19.69 -17.64 -4.21
N GLN A 68 -19.17 -16.63 -3.51
CA GLN A 68 -19.96 -15.49 -3.03
C GLN A 68 -20.42 -14.59 -4.19
N ARG A 69 -19.57 -14.32 -5.18
CA ARG A 69 -19.93 -13.60 -6.42
C ARG A 69 -20.98 -14.36 -7.24
N LEU A 70 -20.84 -15.69 -7.35
CA LEU A 70 -21.83 -16.58 -7.98
C LEU A 70 -23.19 -16.48 -7.28
N LYS A 71 -23.21 -16.59 -5.94
CA LYS A 71 -24.42 -16.48 -5.11
C LYS A 71 -25.11 -15.12 -5.24
N ILE A 72 -24.36 -14.03 -5.36
CA ILE A 72 -24.90 -12.68 -5.60
C ILE A 72 -25.56 -12.60 -7.00
N ARG A 73 -24.90 -13.13 -8.05
CA ARG A 73 -25.44 -13.14 -9.42
C ARG A 73 -26.68 -14.01 -9.56
N GLY A 74 -26.69 -15.21 -8.96
CA GLY A 74 -27.86 -16.07 -8.92
C GLY A 74 -29.07 -15.39 -8.25
N LYS A 75 -28.86 -14.67 -7.14
CA LYS A 75 -29.93 -13.90 -6.48
C LYS A 75 -30.41 -12.70 -7.31
N ALA A 76 -29.55 -12.09 -8.14
CA ALA A 76 -29.96 -11.05 -9.09
C ALA A 76 -30.86 -11.62 -10.20
N VAL A 77 -30.52 -12.79 -10.75
CA VAL A 77 -31.37 -13.53 -11.72
C VAL A 77 -32.73 -13.88 -11.08
N GLU A 78 -32.73 -14.43 -9.87
CA GLU A 78 -33.95 -14.79 -9.12
C GLU A 78 -34.87 -13.57 -8.90
N ASN A 79 -34.30 -12.41 -8.57
CA ASN A 79 -35.05 -11.16 -8.39
C ASN A 79 -35.63 -10.61 -9.70
N LEU A 80 -34.91 -10.72 -10.82
CA LEU A 80 -35.43 -10.31 -12.14
C LEU A 80 -36.57 -11.22 -12.59
N TRP A 81 -36.44 -12.55 -12.42
CA TRP A 81 -37.53 -13.51 -12.65
C TRP A 81 -38.78 -13.19 -11.83
N LYS A 82 -38.63 -12.89 -10.53
CA LYS A 82 -39.74 -12.43 -9.67
C LYS A 82 -40.35 -11.10 -10.15
N GLY A 83 -39.56 -10.22 -10.75
CA GLY A 83 -40.02 -8.98 -11.38
C GLY A 83 -40.84 -9.24 -12.65
N ASN A 84 -40.37 -10.12 -13.54
CA ASN A 84 -41.07 -10.44 -14.79
C ASN A 84 -42.34 -11.26 -14.58
N ASN A 85 -42.38 -12.14 -13.56
CA ASN A 85 -43.60 -12.83 -13.18
C ASN A 85 -44.70 -11.88 -12.67
N LYS A 86 -44.32 -10.77 -12.01
CA LYS A 86 -45.28 -9.70 -11.64
C LYS A 86 -45.78 -8.92 -12.86
N LEU A 87 -44.86 -8.51 -13.74
CA LEU A 87 -45.21 -7.84 -15.01
C LEU A 87 -46.11 -8.71 -15.91
N GLN A 88 -45.90 -10.03 -15.93
CA GLN A 88 -46.77 -10.96 -16.65
C GLN A 88 -48.20 -10.95 -16.10
N ALA A 89 -48.36 -11.09 -14.78
CA ALA A 89 -49.69 -11.05 -14.14
C ALA A 89 -50.39 -9.68 -14.30
N GLU A 90 -49.62 -8.60 -14.40
CA GLU A 90 -50.15 -7.26 -14.69
C GLU A 90 -50.56 -7.09 -16.16
N LEU A 91 -49.77 -7.61 -17.11
CA LEU A 91 -50.12 -7.68 -18.53
C LEU A 91 -51.36 -8.56 -18.78
N GLU A 92 -51.52 -9.65 -18.02
CA GLU A 92 -52.70 -10.52 -18.08
C GLU A 92 -53.96 -9.79 -17.60
N ARG A 93 -53.91 -9.11 -16.45
CA ARG A 93 -55.01 -8.23 -15.99
C ARG A 93 -55.34 -7.12 -16.98
N LEU A 94 -54.33 -6.45 -17.55
CA LEU A 94 -54.53 -5.41 -18.56
C LEU A 94 -55.16 -5.96 -19.85
N ARG A 95 -54.98 -7.26 -20.15
CA ARG A 95 -55.69 -7.93 -21.25
C ARG A 95 -57.17 -8.15 -20.95
N GLU A 96 -57.53 -8.54 -19.72
CA GLU A 96 -58.94 -8.71 -19.30
C GLU A 96 -59.75 -7.41 -19.47
N TYR A 97 -59.14 -6.25 -19.18
CA TYR A 97 -59.75 -4.93 -19.46
C TYR A 97 -59.76 -4.51 -20.95
N SER A 98 -59.11 -5.28 -21.82
CA SER A 98 -59.06 -5.02 -23.28
C SER A 98 -59.94 -5.96 -24.10
N THR A 99 -60.33 -7.12 -23.55
CA THR A 99 -61.31 -8.03 -24.15
C THR A 99 -62.71 -7.41 -24.13
N PRO A 100 -63.45 -7.40 -25.26
CA PRO A 100 -64.78 -6.84 -25.33
C PRO A 100 -65.81 -7.77 -24.68
N ASP A 101 -66.16 -7.45 -23.44
CA ASP A 101 -67.31 -8.03 -22.74
C ASP A 101 -68.59 -7.55 -23.43
N SER A 102 -69.11 -8.36 -24.37
CA SER A 102 -70.41 -8.13 -24.99
C SER A 102 -71.52 -8.27 -23.95
N GLU A 103 -72.58 -7.45 -24.08
CA GLU A 103 -73.81 -7.53 -23.27
C GLU A 103 -73.70 -7.03 -21.81
N LYS A 104 -73.31 -5.77 -21.61
CA LYS A 104 -73.73 -4.97 -20.45
C LYS A 104 -74.48 -3.70 -20.87
N THR A 105 -75.80 -3.82 -21.00
CA THR A 105 -76.71 -2.70 -21.29
C THR A 105 -76.90 -1.84 -20.04
N TYR A 106 -76.40 -0.59 -20.08
CA TYR A 106 -76.73 0.43 -19.08
C TYR A 106 -78.02 1.16 -19.48
N PRO A 107 -78.99 1.35 -18.57
CA PRO A 107 -80.20 2.11 -18.85
C PRO A 107 -79.90 3.61 -18.96
N MET A 108 -80.39 4.25 -20.02
CA MET A 108 -80.20 5.68 -20.27
C MET A 108 -81.15 6.55 -19.42
N SER A 109 -80.61 7.61 -18.80
CA SER A 109 -81.39 8.70 -18.21
C SER A 109 -81.76 9.74 -19.29
N PRO A 110 -82.93 10.42 -19.23
CA PRO A 110 -83.33 11.41 -20.24
C PRO A 110 -82.59 12.76 -20.16
N TYR A 111 -81.77 12.98 -19.11
CA TYR A 111 -81.14 14.26 -18.83
C TYR A 111 -79.66 14.11 -18.48
N ASP A 112 -78.80 14.08 -19.50
CA ASP A 112 -77.42 14.53 -19.40
C ASP A 112 -76.92 15.04 -20.76
N ASN A 113 -76.05 16.05 -20.75
CA ASN A 113 -75.57 16.70 -21.98
C ASN A 113 -74.44 15.90 -22.65
N PHE A 114 -74.24 16.15 -23.95
CA PHE A 114 -73.25 15.48 -24.80
C PHE A 114 -71.81 15.48 -24.23
N ILE A 115 -71.46 14.40 -23.55
CA ILE A 115 -70.11 13.84 -23.53
C ILE A 115 -70.16 12.59 -24.41
N ASP A 116 -69.36 12.52 -25.48
CA ASP A 116 -69.32 11.29 -26.27
C ASP A 116 -68.58 10.19 -25.49
N TYR A 117 -69.35 9.28 -24.91
CA TYR A 117 -68.86 8.10 -24.21
C TYR A 117 -67.99 7.20 -25.12
N ARG A 118 -68.10 7.29 -26.45
CA ARG A 118 -67.17 6.63 -27.38
C ARG A 118 -65.78 7.24 -27.28
N ASP A 119 -65.66 8.57 -27.24
CA ASP A 119 -64.37 9.24 -27.14
C ASP A 119 -63.70 9.03 -25.78
N LEU A 120 -64.46 9.07 -24.69
CA LEU A 120 -63.93 8.70 -23.37
C LEU A 120 -63.45 7.23 -23.35
N ALA A 121 -64.25 6.31 -23.90
CA ALA A 121 -63.85 4.91 -24.03
C ALA A 121 -62.68 4.69 -24.99
N ASN A 122 -62.53 5.52 -26.04
CA ASN A 122 -61.39 5.51 -26.96
C ASN A 122 -60.11 5.98 -26.25
N GLN A 123 -60.18 7.07 -25.47
CA GLN A 123 -59.05 7.56 -24.67
C GLN A 123 -58.62 6.52 -23.62
N HIS A 124 -59.56 5.87 -22.93
CA HIS A 124 -59.25 4.77 -22.02
C HIS A 124 -58.60 3.58 -22.75
N ARG A 125 -59.12 3.15 -23.91
CA ARG A 125 -58.51 2.10 -24.75
C ARG A 125 -57.10 2.47 -25.19
N GLN A 126 -56.87 3.70 -25.66
CA GLN A 126 -55.54 4.19 -26.04
C GLN A 126 -54.57 4.17 -24.86
N LYS A 127 -55.01 4.58 -23.66
CA LYS A 127 -54.16 4.60 -22.46
C LYS A 127 -53.83 3.20 -21.94
N ILE A 128 -54.78 2.26 -21.99
CA ILE A 128 -54.53 0.83 -21.71
C ILE A 128 -53.54 0.26 -22.73
N HIS A 129 -53.66 0.61 -24.02
CA HIS A 129 -52.75 0.16 -25.07
C HIS A 129 -51.33 0.72 -24.86
N GLN A 130 -51.17 1.98 -24.49
CA GLN A 130 -49.88 2.60 -24.14
C GLN A 130 -49.22 1.88 -22.95
N LEU A 131 -49.98 1.61 -21.88
CA LEU A 131 -49.48 0.88 -20.70
C LEU A 131 -49.05 -0.55 -21.08
N HIS A 132 -49.86 -1.28 -21.86
CA HIS A 132 -49.51 -2.62 -22.35
C HIS A 132 -48.27 -2.60 -23.26
N GLN A 133 -48.03 -1.55 -24.06
CA GLN A 133 -46.77 -1.40 -24.80
C GLN A 133 -45.58 -1.14 -23.87
N GLN A 134 -45.73 -0.24 -22.88
CA GLN A 134 -44.66 0.11 -21.94
C GLN A 134 -44.24 -1.09 -21.08
N SER A 135 -45.19 -1.78 -20.43
CA SER A 135 -44.92 -2.97 -19.61
C SER A 135 -44.34 -4.13 -20.43
N ARG A 136 -44.68 -4.23 -21.72
CA ARG A 136 -44.05 -5.19 -22.64
C ARG A 136 -42.58 -4.86 -22.88
N MET A 137 -42.24 -3.61 -23.22
CA MET A 137 -40.84 -3.21 -23.45
C MET A 137 -39.99 -3.36 -22.18
N GLU A 138 -40.54 -3.02 -21.00
CA GLU A 138 -39.85 -3.20 -19.72
C GLU A 138 -39.55 -4.68 -19.44
N ARG A 139 -40.50 -5.57 -19.74
CA ARG A 139 -40.30 -7.02 -19.63
C ARG A 139 -39.24 -7.52 -20.62
N GLU A 140 -39.30 -7.13 -21.89
CA GLU A 140 -38.34 -7.55 -22.92
C GLU A 140 -36.90 -7.13 -22.56
N ALA A 141 -36.72 -5.94 -21.99
CA ALA A 141 -35.44 -5.48 -21.45
C ALA A 141 -34.95 -6.32 -20.24
N LYS A 142 -35.86 -6.73 -19.36
CA LYS A 142 -35.55 -7.60 -18.20
C LYS A 142 -35.25 -9.04 -18.61
N ASP A 143 -35.99 -9.61 -19.57
CA ASP A 143 -35.75 -10.95 -20.12
C ASP A 143 -34.37 -11.00 -20.82
N ALA A 144 -33.99 -9.95 -21.57
CA ALA A 144 -32.65 -9.81 -22.12
C ALA A 144 -31.55 -9.77 -21.04
N LYS A 145 -31.80 -9.07 -19.91
CA LYS A 145 -30.84 -8.99 -18.80
C LYS A 145 -30.73 -10.28 -17.99
N ILE A 146 -31.80 -11.06 -17.90
CA ILE A 146 -31.80 -12.42 -17.35
C ILE A 146 -30.85 -13.31 -18.17
N VAL A 147 -31.01 -13.35 -19.50
CA VAL A 147 -30.15 -14.17 -20.38
C VAL A 147 -28.67 -13.79 -20.29
N GLU A 148 -28.36 -12.49 -20.17
CA GLU A 148 -26.99 -12.00 -19.96
C GLU A 148 -26.39 -12.49 -18.63
N LEU A 149 -27.15 -12.40 -17.54
CA LEU A 149 -26.70 -12.80 -16.20
C LEU A 149 -26.64 -14.32 -16.02
N GLU A 150 -27.56 -15.08 -16.59
CA GLU A 150 -27.52 -16.55 -16.59
C GLU A 150 -26.31 -17.08 -17.37
N LYS A 151 -25.88 -16.39 -18.45
CA LYS A 151 -24.59 -16.69 -19.08
C LYS A 151 -23.43 -16.41 -18.12
N GLN A 152 -23.40 -15.24 -17.48
CA GLN A 152 -22.37 -14.87 -16.51
C GLN A 152 -22.32 -15.76 -15.24
N VAL A 153 -23.37 -16.52 -14.97
CA VAL A 153 -23.43 -17.57 -13.93
C VAL A 153 -22.73 -18.83 -14.45
N ARG A 154 -23.13 -19.36 -15.61
CA ARG A 154 -22.50 -20.55 -16.22
C ARG A 154 -21.00 -20.37 -16.49
N ASP A 155 -20.62 -19.20 -17.02
CA ASP A 155 -19.22 -18.82 -17.27
C ASP A 155 -18.39 -18.80 -15.97
N LEU A 156 -19.00 -18.52 -14.81
CA LEU A 156 -18.35 -18.58 -13.49
C LEU A 156 -18.28 -20.02 -12.94
N GLU A 157 -19.34 -20.82 -13.10
CA GLU A 157 -19.40 -22.21 -12.65
C GLU A 157 -18.32 -23.06 -13.33
N GLU A 158 -18.14 -22.90 -14.65
CA GLU A 158 -17.06 -23.57 -15.40
C GLU A 158 -15.66 -23.13 -14.95
N TYR A 159 -15.50 -21.84 -14.58
CA TYR A 159 -14.23 -21.31 -14.08
C TYR A 159 -13.87 -21.84 -12.69
N ILE A 160 -14.86 -21.93 -11.78
CA ILE A 160 -14.69 -22.50 -10.44
C ILE A 160 -14.30 -23.99 -10.53
N GLY A 161 -15.01 -24.78 -11.34
CA GLY A 161 -14.72 -26.21 -11.50
C GLY A 161 -13.31 -26.51 -12.00
N LYS A 162 -12.78 -25.68 -12.92
CA LYS A 162 -11.38 -25.76 -13.36
C LYS A 162 -10.40 -25.46 -12.22
N LYS A 163 -10.68 -24.42 -11.41
CA LYS A 163 -9.84 -24.05 -10.26
C LYS A 163 -9.79 -25.13 -9.17
N GLU A 164 -10.91 -25.77 -8.86
CA GLU A 164 -10.93 -26.88 -7.91
C GLU A 164 -10.19 -28.12 -8.45
N SER A 165 -10.24 -28.38 -9.76
CA SER A 165 -9.47 -29.45 -10.41
C SER A 165 -7.95 -29.20 -10.41
N ASP A 166 -7.50 -27.96 -10.65
CA ASP A 166 -6.07 -27.60 -10.60
C ASP A 166 -5.50 -27.86 -9.18
N LEU A 167 -6.24 -27.44 -8.14
CA LEU A 167 -5.80 -27.54 -6.74
C LEU A 167 -5.50 -29.00 -6.34
N LEU A 168 -6.36 -29.94 -6.71
CA LEU A 168 -6.20 -31.38 -6.45
C LEU A 168 -4.97 -31.97 -7.16
N TYR A 169 -4.69 -31.55 -8.40
CA TYR A 169 -3.54 -32.05 -9.17
C TYR A 169 -2.21 -31.67 -8.50
N TYR A 170 -2.06 -30.42 -8.07
CA TYR A 170 -0.81 -29.96 -7.47
C TYR A 170 -0.60 -30.47 -6.04
N GLN A 171 -1.66 -30.71 -5.25
CA GLN A 171 -1.54 -31.41 -3.95
C GLN A 171 -0.82 -32.76 -4.10
N GLY A 172 -1.16 -33.54 -5.13
CA GLY A 172 -0.50 -34.82 -5.43
C GLY A 172 0.99 -34.71 -5.73
N ARG A 173 1.45 -33.62 -6.37
CA ARG A 173 2.90 -33.37 -6.59
C ARG A 173 3.61 -33.03 -5.28
N CYS A 174 3.01 -32.23 -4.41
CA CYS A 174 3.61 -31.80 -3.15
C CYS A 174 3.89 -32.97 -2.19
N THR A 175 2.94 -33.91 -2.04
CA THR A 175 3.10 -35.11 -1.19
C THR A 175 4.33 -35.92 -1.59
N LYS A 176 4.53 -36.15 -2.90
CA LYS A 176 5.67 -36.93 -3.40
C LYS A 176 7.03 -36.27 -3.09
N VAL A 177 7.12 -34.94 -3.24
CA VAL A 177 8.36 -34.19 -2.92
C VAL A 177 8.72 -34.31 -1.43
N TRP A 178 7.72 -34.35 -0.54
CA TRP A 178 7.91 -34.52 0.89
C TRP A 178 8.40 -35.92 1.28
N GLU A 179 7.93 -36.97 0.61
CA GLU A 179 8.44 -38.33 0.78
C GLU A 179 9.91 -38.45 0.35
N GLU A 180 10.28 -37.87 -0.80
CA GLU A 180 11.67 -37.82 -1.26
C GLU A 180 12.58 -37.03 -0.30
N ALA A 181 12.07 -35.94 0.30
CA ALA A 181 12.79 -35.15 1.31
C ALA A 181 13.06 -35.94 2.61
N LYS A 182 12.08 -36.72 3.11
CA LYS A 182 12.27 -37.59 4.29
C LYS A 182 13.38 -38.63 4.09
N ILE A 183 13.52 -39.18 2.89
CA ILE A 183 14.57 -40.16 2.56
C ILE A 183 15.96 -39.50 2.64
N ALA A 184 16.08 -38.24 2.21
CA ALA A 184 17.33 -37.48 2.29
C ALA A 184 17.72 -37.11 3.74
N ASP A 185 16.76 -36.65 4.54
CA ASP A 185 16.98 -36.34 5.96
C ASP A 185 17.46 -37.58 6.76
N ALA A 186 16.80 -38.72 6.54
CA ALA A 186 17.24 -39.99 7.13
C ALA A 186 18.64 -40.43 6.68
N GLN A 187 19.16 -39.97 5.52
CA GLN A 187 20.56 -40.19 5.12
C GLN A 187 21.51 -39.23 5.86
N LEU A 188 21.17 -37.94 5.96
CA LEU A 188 21.94 -36.93 6.69
C LEU A 188 22.11 -37.28 8.18
N GLY A 189 21.04 -37.71 8.87
CA GLY A 189 21.12 -38.11 10.28
C GLY A 189 22.11 -39.26 10.53
N ARG A 190 22.20 -40.23 9.61
CA ARG A 190 23.16 -41.34 9.67
C ARG A 190 24.60 -40.90 9.41
N MET A 191 24.82 -39.86 8.60
CA MET A 191 26.14 -39.26 8.40
C MET A 191 26.60 -38.48 9.64
N SER A 192 25.72 -37.68 10.23
CA SER A 192 26.01 -36.92 11.46
C SER A 192 26.47 -37.81 12.62
N GLN A 193 25.76 -38.92 12.89
CA GLN A 193 26.16 -39.91 13.90
C GLN A 193 27.49 -40.62 13.61
N LYS A 194 27.97 -40.59 12.36
CA LYS A 194 29.26 -41.17 11.97
C LYS A 194 30.40 -40.17 12.18
N VAL A 195 30.18 -38.89 11.86
CA VAL A 195 31.12 -37.79 12.16
C VAL A 195 31.35 -37.69 13.67
N MET A 196 30.28 -37.66 14.47
CA MET A 196 30.37 -37.53 15.94
C MET A 196 31.14 -38.68 16.62
N ARG A 197 31.19 -39.86 15.98
CA ARG A 197 31.98 -41.01 16.46
C ARG A 197 33.48 -40.83 16.15
N LEU A 198 33.79 -40.35 14.95
CA LEU A 198 35.15 -40.01 14.52
C LEU A 198 35.75 -38.84 15.32
N GLU A 199 34.93 -37.88 15.77
CA GLU A 199 35.37 -36.80 16.66
C GLU A 199 35.88 -37.32 18.03
N VAL A 200 35.20 -38.31 18.60
CA VAL A 200 35.60 -38.95 19.87
C VAL A 200 36.88 -39.77 19.69
N GLU A 201 36.96 -40.55 18.60
CA GLU A 201 38.16 -41.31 18.24
C GLU A 201 39.37 -40.39 18.01
N ALA A 202 39.19 -39.27 17.32
CA ALA A 202 40.23 -38.26 17.11
C ALA A 202 40.67 -37.56 18.40
N HIS A 203 39.75 -37.29 19.34
CA HIS A 203 40.10 -36.64 20.60
C HIS A 203 40.93 -37.52 21.54
N ALA A 204 40.73 -38.84 21.48
CA ALA A 204 41.54 -39.81 22.23
C ALA A 204 42.99 -39.90 21.73
N SER A 205 43.26 -39.57 20.47
CA SER A 205 44.54 -39.81 19.79
C SER A 205 45.55 -38.65 19.85
N LYS A 206 45.49 -37.78 20.87
CA LYS A 206 46.40 -36.62 21.01
C LYS A 206 47.83 -36.97 21.47
N ARG A 207 48.60 -37.68 20.62
CA ARG A 207 50.07 -37.72 20.67
C ARG A 207 50.70 -37.88 19.27
N VAL A 208 51.59 -36.93 18.94
CA VAL A 208 52.66 -36.99 17.93
C VAL A 208 52.31 -36.67 16.45
N LEU A 209 53.19 -35.84 15.86
CA LEU A 209 53.44 -35.52 14.43
C LEU A 209 52.60 -34.49 13.66
N LYS A 210 53.20 -34.02 12.54
CA LYS A 210 52.87 -32.80 11.79
C LYS A 210 52.19 -33.10 10.44
N SER A 211 51.00 -32.54 10.22
CA SER A 211 50.51 -32.10 8.89
C SER A 211 49.16 -31.39 9.06
N GLN A 212 49.17 -30.11 9.47
CA GLN A 212 47.97 -29.29 9.50
C GLN A 212 47.95 -28.40 8.25
N ASP A 213 46.93 -28.57 7.41
CA ASP A 213 46.11 -27.48 6.83
C ASP A 213 44.91 -28.08 6.07
N ASP A 214 45.13 -29.09 5.20
CA ASP A 214 44.09 -29.73 4.35
C ASP A 214 42.84 -30.22 5.11
N HIS A 215 43.02 -30.70 6.35
CA HIS A 215 41.91 -31.20 7.17
C HIS A 215 41.03 -30.09 7.78
N VAL A 216 41.55 -28.88 7.96
CA VAL A 216 40.77 -27.75 8.49
C VAL A 216 39.81 -27.23 7.41
N GLU A 217 40.28 -27.11 6.17
CA GLU A 217 39.42 -26.64 5.06
C GLU A 217 38.30 -27.65 4.74
N LEU A 218 38.56 -28.95 4.83
CA LEU A 218 37.52 -29.98 4.69
C LEU A 218 36.47 -29.88 5.82
N LEU A 219 36.91 -29.71 7.07
CA LEU A 219 36.01 -29.55 8.23
C LEU A 219 35.22 -28.24 8.17
N GLU A 220 35.80 -27.11 7.75
CA GLU A 220 35.05 -25.87 7.54
C GLU A 220 34.01 -25.99 6.41
N ARG A 221 34.28 -26.82 5.40
CA ARG A 221 33.37 -27.07 4.28
C ARG A 221 32.19 -27.98 4.68
N GLU A 222 32.46 -29.05 5.42
CA GLU A 222 31.44 -29.89 6.08
C GLU A 222 30.62 -29.05 7.07
N LEU A 223 31.25 -28.21 7.89
CA LEU A 223 30.59 -27.33 8.86
C LEU A 223 29.77 -26.21 8.17
N LYS A 224 30.20 -25.71 7.01
CA LYS A 224 29.38 -24.83 6.14
C LYS A 224 28.13 -25.55 5.64
N MET A 225 28.25 -26.79 5.16
CA MET A 225 27.11 -27.59 4.71
C MET A 225 26.15 -27.91 5.87
N ALA A 226 26.67 -28.36 7.01
CA ALA A 226 25.89 -28.60 8.21
C ALA A 226 25.18 -27.33 8.72
N ARG A 227 25.84 -26.17 8.65
CA ARG A 227 25.20 -24.87 8.96
C ARG A 227 24.18 -24.44 7.91
N LEU A 228 24.36 -24.76 6.63
CA LEU A 228 23.38 -24.44 5.58
C LEU A 228 22.11 -25.30 5.73
N VAL A 229 22.28 -26.61 5.97
CA VAL A 229 21.19 -27.54 6.29
C VAL A 229 20.52 -27.16 7.61
N ASN A 230 21.28 -26.78 8.63
CA ASN A 230 20.70 -26.31 9.89
C ASN A 230 20.01 -24.94 9.74
N THR A 231 20.43 -24.06 8.81
CA THR A 231 19.68 -22.84 8.45
C THR A 231 18.37 -23.20 7.74
N GLN A 232 18.35 -24.20 6.85
CA GLN A 232 17.10 -24.69 6.25
C GLN A 232 16.18 -25.34 7.29
N HIS A 233 16.72 -26.17 8.19
CA HIS A 233 15.96 -26.77 9.28
C HIS A 233 15.49 -25.71 10.30
N THR A 234 16.27 -24.66 10.56
CA THR A 234 15.89 -23.50 11.38
C THR A 234 14.79 -22.68 10.69
N ALA A 235 14.83 -22.50 9.37
CA ALA A 235 13.77 -21.83 8.64
C ALA A 235 12.44 -22.61 8.72
N MET A 236 12.50 -23.94 8.58
CA MET A 236 11.34 -24.83 8.71
C MET A 236 10.84 -25.01 10.15
N SER A 237 11.70 -24.94 11.16
CA SER A 237 11.33 -25.14 12.58
C SER A 237 11.08 -23.85 13.37
N ARG A 238 11.41 -22.67 12.82
CA ARG A 238 11.08 -21.35 13.40
C ARG A 238 10.02 -20.59 12.60
N GLY A 239 9.28 -21.28 11.73
CA GLY A 239 8.13 -20.70 11.01
C GLY A 239 8.47 -19.45 10.21
N VAL A 240 9.64 -19.40 9.55
CA VAL A 240 10.05 -18.23 8.77
C VAL A 240 9.08 -18.05 7.60
N PRO A 241 8.29 -16.95 7.56
CA PRO A 241 7.22 -16.83 6.59
C PRO A 241 7.79 -16.58 5.19
N VAL A 242 7.50 -17.49 4.26
CA VAL A 242 7.56 -17.16 2.83
C VAL A 242 6.38 -16.23 2.57
N GLN A 243 6.64 -14.92 2.47
CA GLN A 243 5.60 -13.90 2.26
C GLN A 243 5.02 -13.93 0.83
N ASP A 244 4.22 -14.96 0.56
CA ASP A 244 2.96 -14.79 -0.15
C ASP A 244 1.86 -15.33 0.78
N GLY A 245 0.84 -14.52 1.07
CA GLY A 245 -0.16 -14.80 2.12
C GLY A 245 -1.18 -15.85 1.71
N ARG A 246 -0.72 -17.04 1.28
CA ARG A 246 -1.51 -18.05 0.56
C ARG A 246 -1.21 -19.49 0.99
N THR A 247 -0.61 -19.69 2.17
CA THR A 247 -0.49 -21.01 2.79
C THR A 247 -0.53 -20.87 4.30
N THR A 248 -1.61 -21.35 4.90
CA THR A 248 -1.83 -21.27 6.35
C THR A 248 -1.33 -22.55 6.99
N TRP A 249 -0.44 -22.42 7.98
CA TRP A 249 0.07 -23.51 8.78
C TRP A 249 -0.57 -23.43 10.17
N VAL A 250 -1.47 -24.37 10.48
CA VAL A 250 -2.06 -24.48 11.82
C VAL A 250 -1.22 -25.47 12.61
N LEU A 251 -0.73 -25.03 13.78
CA LEU A 251 0.11 -25.82 14.65
C LEU A 251 -0.62 -25.98 16.00
N ASP A 252 -1.42 -27.05 16.11
CA ASP A 252 -2.13 -27.38 17.35
C ASP A 252 -1.12 -27.87 18.40
N SER A 253 -0.82 -26.98 19.34
CA SER A 253 0.12 -27.23 20.44
C SER A 253 -0.35 -28.27 21.46
N GLN A 254 -1.53 -28.87 21.27
CA GLN A 254 -2.06 -29.95 22.10
C GLN A 254 -2.08 -31.32 21.40
N GLN A 255 -1.80 -31.43 20.08
CA GLN A 255 -2.01 -32.69 19.33
C GLN A 255 -0.85 -33.18 18.45
N ASP A 256 0.24 -32.43 18.30
CA ASP A 256 1.48 -32.87 17.59
C ASP A 256 1.30 -33.24 16.09
N GLU A 257 0.15 -32.91 15.48
CA GLU A 257 -0.06 -32.93 14.02
C GLU A 257 0.16 -31.54 13.38
N ILE A 258 0.53 -31.53 12.09
CA ILE A 258 0.69 -30.31 11.27
C ILE A 258 -0.19 -30.46 10.03
N SER A 259 -1.20 -29.60 9.90
CA SER A 259 -2.04 -29.48 8.71
C SER A 259 -1.59 -28.31 7.83
N VAL A 260 -1.85 -28.40 6.52
CA VAL A 260 -1.37 -27.42 5.53
C VAL A 260 -2.48 -27.07 4.54
N THR A 261 -2.98 -25.84 4.63
CA THR A 261 -3.99 -25.28 3.69
C THR A 261 -3.30 -24.39 2.66
N VAL A 262 -3.54 -24.63 1.37
CA VAL A 262 -2.96 -23.86 0.24
C VAL A 262 -4.06 -23.08 -0.49
N SER A 263 -4.04 -21.75 -0.42
CA SER A 263 -5.07 -20.84 -0.96
C SER A 263 -4.63 -20.12 -2.25
N ARG A 264 -4.08 -20.93 -3.17
CA ARG A 264 -4.05 -20.81 -4.65
C ARG A 264 -2.89 -21.63 -5.19
N VAL A 265 -3.05 -22.18 -6.40
CA VAL A 265 -1.89 -22.69 -7.15
C VAL A 265 -1.50 -21.74 -8.29
N PRO A 266 -0.25 -21.23 -8.32
CA PRO A 266 0.26 -20.46 -9.45
C PRO A 266 0.73 -21.37 -10.59
N SER A 267 0.39 -21.04 -11.84
CA SER A 267 0.92 -21.66 -13.07
C SER A 267 2.42 -21.43 -13.33
N LYS A 268 3.17 -21.01 -12.30
CA LYS A 268 4.64 -20.92 -12.28
C LYS A 268 5.26 -21.98 -11.38
N LEU A 269 4.48 -22.76 -10.62
CA LEU A 269 5.01 -23.75 -9.68
C LEU A 269 5.90 -24.77 -10.40
N ASP A 270 5.51 -25.19 -11.60
CA ASP A 270 6.29 -26.09 -12.45
C ASP A 270 7.70 -25.54 -12.71
N SER A 271 7.86 -24.26 -13.07
CA SER A 271 9.20 -23.66 -13.26
C SER A 271 10.09 -23.65 -12.01
N VAL A 272 9.51 -23.67 -10.80
CA VAL A 272 10.26 -23.73 -9.53
C VAL A 272 10.57 -25.18 -9.14
N VAL A 273 9.61 -26.09 -9.31
CA VAL A 273 9.78 -27.53 -9.02
C VAL A 273 10.75 -28.15 -10.02
N ASP A 274 10.66 -27.79 -11.30
CA ASP A 274 11.56 -28.28 -12.33
C ASP A 274 12.97 -27.70 -12.16
N TYR A 275 13.12 -26.41 -11.79
CA TYR A 275 14.41 -25.84 -11.37
C TYR A 275 15.02 -26.55 -10.14
N LEU A 276 14.19 -26.96 -9.17
CA LEU A 276 14.65 -27.75 -8.02
C LEU A 276 15.07 -29.17 -8.43
N ILE A 277 14.32 -29.82 -9.31
CA ILE A 277 14.66 -31.14 -9.88
C ILE A 277 15.98 -31.05 -10.68
N GLU A 278 16.14 -30.05 -11.54
CA GLU A 278 17.35 -29.78 -12.31
C GLU A 278 18.55 -29.47 -11.39
N SER A 279 18.37 -28.62 -10.37
CA SER A 279 19.42 -28.28 -9.40
C SER A 279 19.86 -29.49 -8.56
N ILE A 280 18.92 -30.35 -8.14
CA ILE A 280 19.21 -31.62 -7.47
C ILE A 280 19.90 -32.61 -8.42
N ALA A 281 19.45 -32.70 -9.67
CA ALA A 281 20.05 -33.56 -10.69
C ALA A 281 21.47 -33.12 -11.06
N GLU A 282 21.71 -31.82 -11.23
CA GLU A 282 23.02 -31.25 -11.54
C GLU A 282 23.97 -31.33 -10.35
N THR A 283 23.48 -31.16 -9.12
CA THR A 283 24.27 -31.42 -7.90
C THR A 283 24.67 -32.90 -7.82
N LYS A 284 23.72 -33.82 -8.06
CA LYS A 284 24.01 -35.27 -8.17
C LYS A 284 24.91 -35.62 -9.37
N LYS A 285 24.97 -34.80 -10.41
CA LYS A 285 25.87 -34.95 -11.57
C LYS A 285 27.29 -34.49 -11.20
N LYS A 286 27.44 -33.26 -10.73
CA LYS A 286 28.71 -32.66 -10.30
C LYS A 286 29.39 -33.47 -9.18
N LEU A 287 28.61 -34.04 -8.25
CA LEU A 287 29.15 -34.95 -7.24
C LEU A 287 29.83 -36.19 -7.87
N ARG A 288 29.14 -36.86 -8.81
CA ARG A 288 29.67 -38.03 -9.53
C ARG A 288 30.83 -37.68 -10.46
N GLU A 289 30.82 -36.50 -11.06
CA GLU A 289 31.94 -35.97 -11.85
C GLU A 289 33.18 -35.71 -10.97
N LEU A 290 33.00 -35.14 -9.76
CA LEU A 290 34.07 -34.95 -8.78
C LEU A 290 34.60 -36.27 -8.21
N GLU A 291 33.74 -37.24 -7.93
CA GLU A 291 34.17 -38.61 -7.55
C GLU A 291 34.96 -39.28 -8.67
N THR A 292 34.53 -39.11 -9.92
CA THR A 292 35.25 -39.61 -11.10
C THR A 292 36.60 -38.89 -11.28
N ALA A 293 36.66 -37.57 -11.07
CA ALA A 293 37.89 -36.79 -11.13
C ALA A 293 38.88 -37.18 -10.02
N ARG A 294 38.41 -37.37 -8.78
CA ARG A 294 39.22 -37.91 -7.65
C ARG A 294 39.79 -39.28 -8.00
N ASN A 295 38.95 -40.18 -8.55
CA ASN A 295 39.36 -41.53 -8.92
C ASN A 295 40.33 -41.57 -10.13
N ARG A 296 40.41 -40.48 -10.93
CA ARG A 296 41.44 -40.28 -11.97
C ARG A 296 42.73 -39.67 -11.40
N HIS A 297 42.63 -38.64 -10.56
CA HIS A 297 43.79 -38.02 -9.92
C HIS A 297 44.60 -39.00 -9.05
N GLY A 298 43.95 -40.00 -8.45
CA GLY A 298 44.62 -41.10 -7.74
C GLY A 298 45.42 -42.07 -8.62
N ARG A 299 45.65 -41.78 -9.91
CA ARG A 299 46.36 -42.67 -10.86
C ARG A 299 47.41 -42.00 -11.76
N ASP A 300 47.58 -40.67 -11.72
CA ASP A 300 48.59 -39.96 -12.51
C ASP A 300 49.33 -38.91 -11.67
N PRO A 301 50.60 -39.14 -11.30
CA PRO A 301 51.41 -38.19 -10.54
C PRO A 301 51.81 -36.91 -11.29
N THR A 302 51.69 -36.86 -12.62
CA THR A 302 52.30 -35.80 -13.45
C THR A 302 51.48 -34.51 -13.55
N MET A 303 50.20 -34.56 -13.18
CA MET A 303 49.23 -33.46 -13.29
C MET A 303 49.22 -32.49 -12.08
N GLN A 304 50.38 -32.22 -11.46
CA GLN A 304 50.50 -31.21 -10.39
C GLN A 304 51.07 -29.88 -10.92
N GLY A 305 50.35 -28.77 -10.69
CA GLY A 305 50.95 -27.42 -10.69
C GLY A 305 50.16 -26.29 -11.36
N GLN A 306 49.61 -26.50 -12.57
CA GLN A 306 49.34 -25.34 -13.47
C GLN A 306 47.87 -25.01 -13.83
N ASN A 307 46.85 -25.81 -13.46
CA ASN A 307 45.45 -25.49 -13.79
C ASN A 307 44.50 -25.31 -12.59
N LEU A 308 44.94 -25.55 -11.35
CA LEU A 308 44.07 -25.40 -10.17
C LEU A 308 43.89 -23.93 -9.77
N GLY A 309 44.95 -23.11 -9.87
CA GLY A 309 44.94 -21.72 -9.43
C GLY A 309 43.95 -20.83 -10.19
N ASP A 310 43.82 -21.01 -11.51
CA ASP A 310 42.89 -20.22 -12.32
C ASP A 310 41.43 -20.70 -12.20
N LEU A 311 41.22 -22.00 -11.98
CA LEU A 311 39.91 -22.52 -11.59
C LEU A 311 39.45 -21.96 -10.23
N VAL A 312 40.37 -21.86 -9.26
CA VAL A 312 40.11 -21.24 -7.95
C VAL A 312 39.83 -19.74 -8.07
N LYS A 313 40.55 -18.99 -8.93
CA LYS A 313 40.22 -17.58 -9.23
C LYS A 313 38.81 -17.44 -9.81
N LEU A 314 38.44 -18.29 -10.77
CA LEU A 314 37.12 -18.26 -11.42
C LEU A 314 35.99 -18.57 -10.41
N ILE A 315 36.18 -19.59 -9.56
CA ILE A 315 35.24 -19.98 -8.51
C ILE A 315 35.12 -18.88 -7.44
N ASN A 316 36.22 -18.28 -7.00
CA ASN A 316 36.19 -17.20 -6.02
C ASN A 316 35.50 -15.93 -6.56
N ALA A 317 35.71 -15.59 -7.83
CA ALA A 317 35.03 -14.48 -8.50
C ALA A 317 33.51 -14.69 -8.63
N GLN A 318 33.05 -15.95 -8.72
CA GLN A 318 31.62 -16.28 -8.65
C GLN A 318 31.10 -16.33 -7.20
N HIS A 319 31.88 -16.85 -6.25
CA HIS A 319 31.48 -16.97 -4.84
C HIS A 319 31.28 -15.60 -4.18
N GLN A 320 32.16 -14.62 -4.44
CA GLN A 320 32.02 -13.25 -3.95
C GLN A 320 30.76 -12.52 -4.46
N ARG A 321 30.15 -12.99 -5.57
CA ARG A 321 28.89 -12.46 -6.10
C ARG A 321 27.65 -13.16 -5.53
N ALA A 322 27.81 -14.24 -4.77
CA ALA A 322 26.72 -15.14 -4.39
C ALA A 322 26.48 -15.26 -2.87
N VAL A 323 27.46 -14.95 -2.00
CA VAL A 323 27.33 -15.16 -0.55
C VAL A 323 27.94 -13.99 0.26
N MET A 324 27.07 -13.19 0.89
CA MET A 324 27.40 -12.16 1.88
C MET A 324 26.44 -12.28 3.09
N PRO A 325 26.92 -12.55 4.32
CA PRO A 325 26.09 -12.48 5.52
C PRO A 325 25.88 -11.01 5.98
N PRO A 326 24.70 -10.62 6.51
CA PRO A 326 24.38 -9.21 6.79
C PRO A 326 25.37 -8.49 7.73
N GLU A 327 25.88 -9.17 8.75
CA GLU A 327 26.62 -8.50 9.82
C GLU A 327 28.06 -8.10 9.47
N ARG A 328 28.69 -8.73 8.46
CA ARG A 328 30.05 -8.35 8.01
C ARG A 328 30.05 -7.18 7.02
N ALA A 329 28.91 -6.86 6.39
CA ALA A 329 28.78 -5.65 5.57
C ALA A 329 29.03 -4.37 6.40
N ARG A 330 28.68 -4.37 7.69
CA ARG A 330 28.88 -3.27 8.65
C ARG A 330 30.34 -2.83 8.86
N LYS A 331 31.34 -3.52 8.30
CA LYS A 331 32.78 -3.16 8.42
C LYS A 331 33.50 -2.85 7.11
N HIS A 332 32.80 -2.84 5.97
CA HIS A 332 33.35 -2.37 4.70
C HIS A 332 32.37 -1.40 4.02
N PRO A 333 32.50 -0.08 4.26
CA PRO A 333 31.63 0.94 3.66
C PRO A 333 31.58 0.89 2.11
N SER A 334 32.63 0.40 1.47
CA SER A 334 32.75 0.24 0.02
C SER A 334 31.83 -0.81 -0.62
N LEU A 335 30.96 -1.47 0.17
CA LEU A 335 30.00 -2.49 -0.31
C LEU A 335 28.53 -2.11 -0.12
N LEU A 336 28.24 -0.98 0.52
CA LEU A 336 26.91 -0.35 0.57
C LEU A 336 26.83 0.76 -0.48
N MET A 337 26.60 0.37 -1.74
CA MET A 337 26.31 1.26 -2.88
C MET A 337 27.19 2.52 -3.03
N ASP A 338 28.52 2.39 -3.01
CA ASP A 338 29.34 3.38 -3.73
C ASP A 338 29.26 3.09 -5.25
N HIS A 339 28.29 3.71 -5.92
CA HIS A 339 28.07 3.59 -7.36
C HIS A 339 29.10 4.41 -8.20
N ARG A 340 30.38 4.42 -7.79
CA ARG A 340 31.48 5.19 -8.41
C ARG A 340 32.64 4.33 -8.91
N THR A 341 32.34 3.26 -9.63
CA THR A 341 33.28 2.65 -10.61
C THR A 341 32.49 1.85 -11.65
N SER A 342 32.64 2.03 -12.97
CA SER A 342 33.61 2.84 -13.73
C SER A 342 32.94 3.72 -14.81
N MET A 343 32.56 4.95 -14.43
CA MET A 343 32.46 6.10 -15.34
C MET A 343 33.14 7.31 -14.69
N ALA A 344 33.34 8.40 -15.43
CA ALA A 344 34.12 9.55 -14.96
C ALA A 344 33.54 10.16 -13.65
N PRO A 345 34.35 10.57 -12.65
CA PRO A 345 33.88 10.75 -11.27
C PRO A 345 32.82 11.84 -10.99
N ASN A 346 32.38 12.61 -11.99
CA ASN A 346 31.51 13.78 -11.84
C ASN A 346 30.30 13.81 -12.81
N THR A 347 30.05 12.76 -13.60
CA THR A 347 28.90 12.75 -14.54
C THR A 347 27.68 12.07 -13.89
N PRO A 348 26.57 12.80 -13.59
CA PRO A 348 25.34 12.18 -13.10
C PRO A 348 24.68 11.31 -14.19
N ILE A 349 23.85 10.36 -13.76
CA ILE A 349 23.00 9.60 -14.69
C ILE A 349 21.98 10.58 -15.31
N PRO A 350 21.73 10.55 -16.63
CA PRO A 350 20.74 11.42 -17.25
C PRO A 350 19.39 11.40 -16.51
N PHE A 351 18.84 12.61 -16.32
CA PHE A 351 17.61 12.89 -15.54
C PHE A 351 17.70 12.68 -14.03
N SER A 352 18.77 12.08 -13.45
CA SER A 352 18.83 11.76 -12.00
C SER A 352 18.90 12.98 -11.08
N GLU A 353 19.28 14.14 -11.63
CA GLU A 353 19.36 15.42 -10.92
C GLU A 353 18.77 16.53 -11.80
N PRO A 354 18.23 17.62 -11.19
CA PRO A 354 17.75 18.77 -11.93
C PRO A 354 18.87 19.54 -12.66
N PRO A 355 18.53 20.37 -13.67
CA PRO A 355 19.50 21.10 -14.49
C PRO A 355 20.54 21.89 -13.68
N TYR A 356 20.11 22.62 -12.65
CA TYR A 356 21.00 23.46 -11.83
C TYR A 356 22.05 22.67 -11.01
N LEU A 357 21.79 21.39 -10.72
CA LEU A 357 22.76 20.47 -10.10
C LEU A 357 23.59 19.69 -11.12
N SER A 358 23.22 19.74 -12.40
CA SER A 358 23.97 19.15 -13.52
C SER A 358 25.00 20.13 -14.11
N GLY A 359 25.28 21.24 -13.43
CA GLY A 359 26.22 22.27 -13.87
C GLY A 359 25.68 23.23 -14.94
N LEU A 360 24.37 23.18 -15.25
CA LEU A 360 23.74 24.11 -16.18
C LEU A 360 23.39 25.44 -15.47
N PRO A 361 23.55 26.59 -16.14
CA PRO A 361 23.20 27.88 -15.56
C PRO A 361 21.68 27.98 -15.33
N SER A 362 21.30 28.62 -14.22
CA SER A 362 19.89 28.88 -13.88
C SER A 362 19.73 30.31 -13.36
N PRO A 363 18.68 31.06 -13.76
CA PRO A 363 18.40 32.39 -13.25
C PRO A 363 17.75 32.38 -11.85
N TYR A 364 17.47 31.19 -11.30
CA TYR A 364 16.61 31.01 -10.12
C TYR A 364 17.38 30.78 -8.81
N TYR A 365 18.57 30.17 -8.87
CA TYR A 365 19.30 29.73 -7.68
C TYR A 365 20.41 30.69 -7.27
N SER A 366 20.39 31.13 -6.01
CA SER A 366 21.45 31.94 -5.41
C SER A 366 22.57 31.07 -4.85
N ALA A 367 23.69 31.69 -4.46
CA ALA A 367 24.75 31.00 -3.72
C ALA A 367 24.25 30.39 -2.38
N SER A 368 23.29 31.05 -1.70
CA SER A 368 22.66 30.52 -0.48
C SER A 368 21.87 29.25 -0.80
N HIS A 369 21.14 29.22 -1.92
CA HIS A 369 20.35 28.05 -2.33
C HIS A 369 21.26 26.86 -2.64
N LEU A 370 22.39 27.08 -3.33
CA LEU A 370 23.37 26.03 -3.65
C LEU A 370 24.09 25.50 -2.40
N GLU A 371 24.30 26.33 -1.37
CA GLU A 371 24.93 25.89 -0.11
C GLU A 371 23.93 25.15 0.79
N TRP A 372 22.69 25.65 0.88
CA TRP A 372 21.55 24.98 1.52
C TRP A 372 21.31 23.59 0.92
N GLN A 373 21.38 23.46 -0.40
CA GLN A 373 21.20 22.19 -1.11
C GLN A 373 22.25 21.14 -0.69
N LYS A 374 23.54 21.49 -0.61
CA LYS A 374 24.60 20.57 -0.16
C LYS A 374 24.35 20.08 1.26
N LYS A 375 24.00 21.00 2.17
CA LYS A 375 23.76 20.72 3.59
C LYS A 375 22.52 19.85 3.80
N CYS A 376 21.42 20.17 3.11
CA CYS A 376 20.23 19.33 3.05
C CYS A 376 20.56 17.93 2.55
N ARG A 377 21.24 17.83 1.40
CA ARG A 377 21.61 16.54 0.80
C ARG A 377 22.45 15.70 1.76
N ALA A 378 23.44 16.28 2.43
CA ALA A 378 24.27 15.56 3.40
C ALA A 378 23.42 15.01 4.55
N PHE A 379 22.70 15.88 5.26
CA PHE A 379 21.87 15.50 6.42
C PHE A 379 20.79 14.48 6.05
N ILE A 380 20.04 14.73 4.97
CA ILE A 380 18.93 13.86 4.53
C ILE A 380 19.48 12.53 3.99
N THR A 381 20.66 12.49 3.38
CA THR A 381 21.28 11.22 2.98
C THR A 381 21.67 10.37 4.18
N GLU A 382 22.29 10.97 5.20
CA GLU A 382 22.72 10.30 6.42
C GLU A 382 21.53 9.81 7.27
N HIS A 383 20.56 10.68 7.56
CA HIS A 383 19.46 10.38 8.48
C HIS A 383 18.21 9.80 7.81
N LEU A 384 18.13 9.69 6.47
CA LEU A 384 16.91 9.20 5.79
C LEU A 384 17.18 8.40 4.50
N THR A 385 17.76 9.01 3.46
CA THR A 385 17.75 8.44 2.10
C THR A 385 18.45 7.09 2.00
N GLN A 386 19.55 6.89 2.72
CA GLN A 386 20.28 5.61 2.69
C GLN A 386 19.51 4.44 3.34
N HIS A 387 18.54 4.73 4.21
CA HIS A 387 17.75 3.74 4.94
C HIS A 387 16.30 3.61 4.43
N ALA A 388 15.81 4.58 3.65
CA ALA A 388 14.41 4.67 3.23
C ALA A 388 13.86 3.38 2.57
N MET A 389 14.67 2.62 1.82
CA MET A 389 14.24 1.36 1.22
C MET A 389 14.05 0.24 2.26
N GLU A 390 14.90 0.19 3.28
CA GLU A 390 14.79 -0.76 4.39
C GLU A 390 13.53 -0.47 5.22
N TRP A 391 13.31 0.80 5.56
CA TRP A 391 12.15 1.26 6.33
C TRP A 391 10.82 1.11 5.58
N GLU A 392 10.82 1.36 4.27
CA GLU A 392 9.65 1.10 3.42
C GLU A 392 9.33 -0.40 3.30
N THR A 393 10.32 -1.28 3.28
CA THR A 393 10.12 -2.74 3.24
C THR A 393 9.80 -3.34 4.63
N ALA A 394 10.24 -2.70 5.70
CA ALA A 394 9.83 -3.02 7.08
C ALA A 394 8.49 -2.37 7.48
N GLU A 395 7.91 -1.56 6.60
CA GLU A 395 6.68 -0.76 6.81
C GLU A 395 6.71 0.12 8.08
N THR A 396 7.91 0.54 8.53
CA THR A 396 8.11 1.35 9.74
C THR A 396 9.35 2.24 9.64
N VAL A 397 9.30 3.43 10.26
CA VAL A 397 10.44 4.35 10.42
C VAL A 397 10.85 4.38 11.90
N PRO A 398 12.13 4.17 12.26
CA PRO A 398 12.58 4.19 13.64
C PRO A 398 12.35 5.54 14.35
N GLU A 399 11.95 5.48 15.63
CA GLU A 399 11.58 6.67 16.41
C GLU A 399 12.69 7.74 16.51
N HIS A 400 13.95 7.32 16.62
CA HIS A 400 15.10 8.22 16.73
C HIS A 400 15.23 9.18 15.52
N VAL A 401 14.77 8.77 14.33
CA VAL A 401 14.85 9.58 13.11
C VAL A 401 14.08 10.89 13.28
N PHE A 402 12.90 10.85 13.90
CA PHE A 402 12.12 12.05 14.17
C PHE A 402 12.75 12.93 15.25
N HIS A 403 13.37 12.32 16.27
CA HIS A 403 14.16 13.06 17.27
C HIS A 403 15.35 13.79 16.64
N ASP A 404 16.09 13.13 15.75
CA ASP A 404 17.28 13.71 15.12
C ASP A 404 16.93 14.83 14.13
N PHE A 405 15.85 14.66 13.35
CA PHE A 405 15.26 15.73 12.55
C PHE A 405 14.77 16.90 13.41
N SER A 406 14.16 16.64 14.58
CA SER A 406 13.74 17.69 15.52
C SER A 406 14.94 18.46 16.07
N LYS A 407 15.97 17.74 16.54
CA LYS A 407 17.21 18.28 17.12
C LYS A 407 18.00 19.14 16.12
N ALA A 408 17.94 18.82 14.82
CA ALA A 408 18.57 19.58 13.76
C ALA A 408 17.69 20.73 13.19
N ASN A 409 16.51 20.99 13.76
CA ASN A 409 15.46 21.87 13.22
C ASN A 409 14.95 21.46 11.82
N MET A 410 15.33 20.28 11.31
CA MET A 410 15.08 19.80 9.95
C MET A 410 13.65 19.32 9.67
N LEU A 411 12.73 19.47 10.62
CA LEU A 411 11.29 19.43 10.36
C LEU A 411 10.74 20.77 9.84
N LEU A 412 11.31 21.90 10.27
CA LEU A 412 10.81 23.25 9.95
C LEU A 412 10.78 23.59 8.45
N PRO A 413 11.73 23.16 7.60
CA PRO A 413 11.70 23.46 6.16
C PRO A 413 10.48 22.90 5.42
N SER A 414 9.71 22.00 6.02
CA SER A 414 8.44 21.49 5.49
C SER A 414 7.26 22.46 5.61
N LEU A 415 7.40 23.52 6.43
CA LEU A 415 6.41 24.57 6.59
C LEU A 415 6.29 25.47 5.34
N PRO A 416 5.18 26.19 5.16
CA PRO A 416 5.06 27.22 4.12
C PRO A 416 6.13 28.29 4.25
N ALA A 417 6.77 28.66 3.14
CA ALA A 417 7.68 29.79 3.07
C ALA A 417 6.92 31.13 2.90
N PRO A 418 7.46 32.27 3.40
CA PRO A 418 8.58 32.35 4.33
C PRO A 418 8.21 31.80 5.72
N LEU A 419 9.21 31.34 6.47
CA LEU A 419 9.02 30.76 7.81
C LEU A 419 8.46 31.79 8.82
N PRO A 420 7.84 31.35 9.93
CA PRO A 420 7.39 32.24 11.01
C PRO A 420 8.57 32.76 11.86
N VAL A 421 9.42 33.61 11.26
CA VAL A 421 10.71 34.09 11.78
C VAL A 421 10.65 34.57 13.23
N GLU A 422 9.71 35.46 13.57
CA GLU A 422 9.56 35.99 14.93
C GLU A 422 9.31 34.88 15.95
N ARG A 423 8.49 33.88 15.58
CA ARG A 423 8.19 32.73 16.45
C ARG A 423 9.41 31.83 16.62
N LEU A 424 10.13 31.54 15.55
CA LEU A 424 11.35 30.72 15.61
C LEU A 424 12.41 31.39 16.50
N LYS A 425 12.66 32.69 16.31
CA LYS A 425 13.59 33.46 17.14
C LYS A 425 13.14 33.55 18.60
N SER A 426 11.83 33.64 18.88
CA SER A 426 11.30 33.56 20.26
C SER A 426 11.54 32.21 20.96
N LEU A 427 11.84 31.15 20.19
CA LEU A 427 12.19 29.81 20.69
C LEU A 427 13.71 29.56 20.67
N GLY A 428 14.53 30.56 20.35
CA GLY A 428 15.98 30.44 20.21
C GLY A 428 16.44 29.80 18.90
N ILE A 429 15.54 29.64 17.91
CA ILE A 429 15.84 29.07 16.61
C ILE A 429 16.17 30.22 15.64
N HIS A 430 17.47 30.45 15.43
CA HIS A 430 18.00 31.51 14.57
C HIS A 430 18.39 31.01 13.17
N ASP A 431 18.75 29.73 13.05
CA ASP A 431 19.15 29.10 11.80
C ASP A 431 18.68 27.64 11.69
N ILE A 432 18.76 27.10 10.47
CA ILE A 432 18.62 25.68 10.17
C ILE A 432 19.87 25.27 9.38
N LEU A 433 20.71 24.39 9.93
CA LEU A 433 22.02 24.00 9.36
C LEU A 433 22.92 25.21 8.97
N GLY A 434 22.82 26.34 9.68
CA GLY A 434 23.54 27.57 9.38
C GLY A 434 22.99 28.38 8.19
N LEU A 435 21.72 28.17 7.80
CA LEU A 435 20.92 29.11 6.99
C LEU A 435 20.04 29.94 7.95
N PRO A 436 20.15 31.29 7.98
CA PRO A 436 19.29 32.12 8.83
C PRO A 436 17.81 31.94 8.49
N VAL A 437 16.94 31.87 9.51
CA VAL A 437 15.50 31.60 9.30
C VAL A 437 14.77 32.68 8.48
N GLU A 438 15.29 33.91 8.45
CA GLU A 438 14.82 35.00 7.58
C GLU A 438 15.22 34.90 6.10
N GLU A 439 16.24 34.10 5.75
CA GLU A 439 16.65 33.88 4.35
C GLU A 439 15.85 32.76 3.66
N PHE A 440 15.10 31.97 4.44
CA PHE A 440 14.37 30.81 3.93
C PHE A 440 13.16 31.20 3.06
N ASP A 441 13.33 31.02 1.75
CA ASP A 441 12.32 31.31 0.72
C ASP A 441 11.71 30.03 0.08
N TYR A 442 10.88 30.21 -0.96
CA TYR A 442 10.27 29.08 -1.66
C TYR A 442 11.27 28.21 -2.45
N PHE A 443 12.45 28.71 -2.85
CA PHE A 443 13.49 27.85 -3.45
C PHE A 443 14.20 27.01 -2.39
N HIS A 444 14.42 27.53 -1.18
CA HIS A 444 14.93 26.73 -0.06
C HIS A 444 13.94 25.62 0.33
N ASN A 445 12.62 25.91 0.37
CA ASN A 445 11.58 24.90 0.56
C ASN A 445 11.53 23.87 -0.59
N ALA A 446 11.66 24.31 -1.84
CA ALA A 446 11.66 23.40 -2.99
C ALA A 446 12.87 22.47 -3.00
N ILE A 447 14.06 22.97 -2.67
CA ILE A 447 15.28 22.18 -2.49
C ILE A 447 15.10 21.14 -1.38
N TYR A 448 14.55 21.53 -0.24
CA TYR A 448 14.30 20.59 0.85
C TYR A 448 13.30 19.49 0.45
N THR A 449 12.21 19.85 -0.22
CA THR A 449 11.20 18.89 -0.72
C THR A 449 11.80 17.93 -1.74
N ASP A 450 12.66 18.43 -2.62
CA ASP A 450 13.38 17.66 -3.65
C ASP A 450 14.44 16.71 -3.05
N GLU A 451 15.18 17.10 -2.01
CA GLU A 451 16.11 16.18 -1.31
C GLU A 451 15.37 15.16 -0.42
N MET A 452 14.27 15.54 0.24
CA MET A 452 13.48 14.64 1.11
C MET A 452 12.89 13.43 0.37
N LEU A 453 12.62 13.56 -0.93
CA LEU A 453 12.07 12.49 -1.78
C LEU A 453 13.14 11.84 -2.68
N LYS A 454 14.43 12.04 -2.40
CA LYS A 454 15.53 11.52 -3.23
C LYS A 454 15.65 10.00 -3.26
N SER A 455 15.04 9.30 -2.30
CA SER A 455 14.85 7.84 -2.29
C SER A 455 13.85 7.35 -3.34
N GLY A 456 12.97 8.24 -3.81
CA GLY A 456 11.79 7.91 -4.60
C GLY A 456 10.56 7.51 -3.78
N LEU A 457 10.70 7.25 -2.48
CA LEU A 457 9.66 6.64 -1.63
C LEU A 457 9.03 7.71 -0.74
N ALA A 458 7.70 7.88 -0.80
CA ALA A 458 7.03 8.96 -0.08
C ALA A 458 6.77 8.65 1.40
N GLY A 459 6.59 7.37 1.73
CA GLY A 459 6.30 6.88 3.09
C GLY A 459 7.28 7.42 4.14
N PRO A 460 8.60 7.13 4.04
CA PRO A 460 9.55 7.50 5.08
C PRO A 460 9.64 9.01 5.34
N SER A 461 9.63 9.83 4.29
CA SER A 461 9.59 11.29 4.40
C SER A 461 8.27 11.84 4.96
N GLY A 462 7.14 11.22 4.59
CA GLY A 462 5.81 11.61 5.07
C GLY A 462 5.60 11.29 6.55
N SER A 463 6.19 10.19 7.04
CA SER A 463 6.19 9.80 8.45
C SER A 463 6.74 10.86 9.40
N LEU A 464 7.61 11.75 8.89
CA LEU A 464 8.26 12.82 9.64
C LEU A 464 7.59 14.19 9.42
N THR A 465 7.21 14.50 8.18
CA THR A 465 6.96 15.89 7.75
C THR A 465 5.51 16.25 7.48
N THR A 466 4.63 15.32 7.08
CA THR A 466 3.27 15.66 6.61
C THR A 466 2.45 16.43 7.66
N GLY A 467 2.52 16.00 8.92
CA GLY A 467 1.88 16.65 10.06
C GLY A 467 2.41 18.05 10.35
N MET A 468 3.72 18.27 10.22
CA MET A 468 4.34 19.59 10.32
C MET A 468 3.89 20.49 9.16
N ALA A 469 4.04 20.01 7.92
CA ALA A 469 3.73 20.75 6.71
C ALA A 469 2.26 21.18 6.62
N PHE A 470 1.32 20.33 7.03
CA PHE A 470 -0.11 20.54 6.78
C PHE A 470 -0.95 20.75 8.04
N GLY A 471 -0.62 20.10 9.16
CA GLY A 471 -1.37 20.22 10.43
C GLY A 471 -1.02 21.44 11.27
N VAL A 472 0.24 21.92 11.23
CA VAL A 472 0.69 23.09 12.02
C VAL A 472 0.26 24.45 11.45
N PRO A 473 0.25 24.70 10.12
CA PRO A 473 -0.05 26.04 9.61
C PRO A 473 -1.43 26.62 9.95
N PRO A 474 -2.53 25.86 10.03
CA PRO A 474 -3.80 26.41 10.52
C PRO A 474 -3.69 27.06 11.91
N ILE A 475 -2.84 26.50 12.79
CA ILE A 475 -2.64 27.02 14.16
C ILE A 475 -1.95 28.38 14.14
N PHE A 476 -0.85 28.56 13.39
CA PHE A 476 -0.15 29.86 13.34
C PHE A 476 -0.84 30.89 12.44
N LYS A 477 -1.64 30.47 11.45
CA LYS A 477 -2.38 31.36 10.55
C LYS A 477 -3.69 31.88 11.16
N PHE A 478 -4.38 31.06 11.96
CA PHE A 478 -5.77 31.34 12.39
C PHE A 478 -6.07 31.02 13.87
N GLY A 479 -5.20 30.30 14.58
CA GLY A 479 -5.37 30.08 16.02
C GLY A 479 -5.17 31.37 16.82
N SER A 480 -5.87 31.49 17.96
CA SER A 480 -5.70 32.63 18.87
C SER A 480 -4.27 32.72 19.43
N LYS A 481 -3.90 33.84 20.04
CA LYS A 481 -2.57 34.01 20.64
C LYS A 481 -2.30 32.95 21.70
N GLU A 482 -3.30 32.62 22.51
CA GLU A 482 -3.26 31.63 23.58
C GLU A 482 -3.07 30.21 23.01
N LEU A 483 -3.74 29.88 21.90
CA LEU A 483 -3.53 28.64 21.18
C LEU A 483 -2.12 28.53 20.60
N GLN A 484 -1.63 29.61 19.99
CA GLN A 484 -0.29 29.67 19.42
C GLN A 484 0.78 29.55 20.52
N ASP A 485 0.62 30.25 21.63
CA ASP A 485 1.53 30.20 22.77
C ASP A 485 1.53 28.83 23.46
N ARG A 486 0.39 28.14 23.52
CA ARG A 486 0.27 26.79 24.10
C ARG A 486 0.81 25.67 23.21
N PHE A 487 0.62 25.73 21.89
CA PHE A 487 0.92 24.60 21.00
C PHE A 487 2.15 24.79 20.11
N LEU A 488 2.44 26.00 19.62
CA LEU A 488 3.58 26.20 18.73
C LEU A 488 4.97 25.95 19.36
N PRO A 489 5.24 26.13 20.68
CA PRO A 489 6.56 25.80 21.23
C PRO A 489 6.91 24.32 21.01
N ASP A 490 5.97 23.43 21.33
CA ASP A 490 6.21 21.99 21.28
C ASP A 490 6.12 21.43 19.86
N LEU A 491 5.26 22.01 19.01
CA LEU A 491 5.17 21.62 17.61
C LEU A 491 6.42 22.04 16.83
N LEU A 492 6.85 23.31 16.93
CA LEU A 492 7.99 23.83 16.16
C LEU A 492 9.34 23.26 16.65
N THR A 493 9.45 22.87 17.94
CA THR A 493 10.64 22.15 18.46
C THR A 493 10.56 20.63 18.32
N GLY A 494 9.51 20.09 17.68
CA GLY A 494 9.36 18.65 17.46
C GLY A 494 9.10 17.81 18.71
N LYS A 495 8.81 18.43 19.87
CA LYS A 495 8.39 17.72 21.09
C LYS A 495 7.00 17.09 20.95
N LYS A 496 6.15 17.66 20.09
CA LYS A 496 4.83 17.14 19.73
C LYS A 496 4.73 17.03 18.22
N ARG A 497 4.02 16.00 17.76
CA ARG A 497 3.60 15.83 16.37
C ARG A 497 2.21 16.46 16.17
N ALA A 498 1.86 16.72 14.92
CA ALA A 498 0.50 17.06 14.50
C ALA A 498 0.04 16.08 13.41
N CYS A 499 -1.27 16.07 13.14
CA CYS A 499 -1.87 15.48 11.95
C CYS A 499 -2.95 16.43 11.41
N ILE A 500 -3.59 16.10 10.29
CA ILE A 500 -4.67 16.93 9.72
C ILE A 500 -5.89 16.07 9.38
N ALA A 501 -6.91 16.15 10.24
CA ALA A 501 -8.05 15.22 10.26
C ALA A 501 -9.26 15.74 9.45
N ILE A 502 -9.14 15.80 8.13
CA ILE A 502 -10.19 16.31 7.22
C ILE A 502 -11.11 15.19 6.74
N THR A 503 -10.54 14.28 5.94
CA THR A 503 -11.24 13.28 5.11
C THR A 503 -12.03 12.26 5.93
N GLU A 504 -13.16 11.84 5.39
CA GLU A 504 -14.07 10.86 5.99
C GLU A 504 -14.30 9.68 5.02
N PRO A 505 -14.95 8.57 5.45
CA PRO A 505 -15.36 7.50 4.53
C PRO A 505 -16.24 8.01 3.37
N ASP A 506 -17.17 8.93 3.65
CA ASP A 506 -18.16 9.44 2.71
C ASP A 506 -17.79 10.79 2.09
N ALA A 507 -16.89 11.55 2.73
CA ALA A 507 -16.46 12.89 2.32
C ALA A 507 -14.95 12.93 1.99
N GLY A 508 -14.63 12.63 0.73
CA GLY A 508 -13.28 12.69 0.14
C GLY A 508 -13.05 13.96 -0.67
N SER A 509 -13.42 13.95 -1.95
CA SER A 509 -13.32 15.14 -2.81
C SER A 509 -14.33 16.22 -2.44
N ASP A 510 -15.48 15.83 -1.89
CA ASP A 510 -16.53 16.74 -1.42
C ASP A 510 -16.35 17.08 0.07
N VAL A 511 -15.24 17.76 0.38
CA VAL A 511 -14.87 18.20 1.74
C VAL A 511 -15.92 19.17 2.34
N ALA A 512 -16.82 19.73 1.52
CA ALA A 512 -17.89 20.61 2.00
C ALA A 512 -19.00 19.84 2.75
N ASN A 513 -19.21 18.57 2.41
CA ASN A 513 -20.26 17.71 2.96
C ASN A 513 -19.71 16.66 3.94
N ILE A 514 -18.72 17.03 4.76
CA ILE A 514 -18.30 16.24 5.93
C ILE A 514 -19.46 16.06 6.92
N GLN A 515 -19.55 14.89 7.53
CA GLN A 515 -20.60 14.46 8.45
C GLN A 515 -20.16 14.50 9.92
N ALA A 516 -18.87 14.58 10.24
CA ALA A 516 -18.41 14.72 11.63
C ALA A 516 -18.93 16.03 12.24
N THR A 517 -19.58 15.91 13.41
CA THR A 517 -20.27 16.99 14.11
C THR A 517 -19.44 17.52 15.28
N ALA A 518 -19.66 18.79 15.63
CA ALA A 518 -19.13 19.40 16.85
C ALA A 518 -20.25 20.18 17.56
N VAL A 519 -20.87 19.57 18.57
CA VAL A 519 -22.03 20.13 19.28
C VAL A 519 -21.55 20.98 20.46
N LYS A 520 -21.82 22.29 20.41
CA LYS A 520 -21.42 23.24 21.45
C LYS A 520 -22.21 23.03 22.75
N SER A 521 -21.54 23.12 23.90
CA SER A 521 -22.17 22.99 25.22
C SER A 521 -23.13 24.15 25.50
N LYS A 522 -24.13 23.90 26.37
CA LYS A 522 -25.13 24.93 26.76
C LYS A 522 -24.53 26.15 27.46
N ASP A 523 -23.35 26.01 28.05
CA ASP A 523 -22.59 27.10 28.68
C ASP A 523 -21.47 27.66 27.78
N GLY A 524 -21.37 27.18 26.53
CA GLY A 524 -20.43 27.65 25.51
C GLY A 524 -18.96 27.27 25.73
N LYS A 525 -18.63 26.51 26.78
CA LYS A 525 -17.24 26.23 27.20
C LYS A 525 -16.58 25.04 26.47
N THR A 526 -17.36 24.13 25.90
CA THR A 526 -16.83 22.96 25.16
C THR A 526 -17.62 22.68 23.89
N TYR A 527 -17.05 21.85 23.02
CA TYR A 527 -17.76 21.11 21.99
C TYR A 527 -17.64 19.62 22.29
N THR A 528 -18.70 18.86 22.07
CA THR A 528 -18.65 17.39 21.97
C THR A 528 -18.54 17.01 20.50
N ILE A 529 -17.48 16.32 20.11
CA ILE A 529 -17.18 15.97 18.72
C ILE A 529 -17.51 14.50 18.47
N ASN A 530 -18.33 14.23 17.45
CA ASN A 530 -18.79 12.89 17.07
C ASN A 530 -18.63 12.67 15.56
N GLY A 531 -17.97 11.59 15.14
CA GLY A 531 -17.78 11.24 13.72
C GLY A 531 -16.54 10.37 13.46
N THR A 532 -16.18 10.19 12.20
CA THR A 532 -15.03 9.36 11.80
C THR A 532 -14.16 10.04 10.75
N LYS A 533 -12.85 9.75 10.75
CA LYS A 533 -11.85 10.33 9.85
C LYS A 533 -10.96 9.23 9.26
N LYS A 534 -10.58 9.34 7.99
CA LYS A 534 -9.89 8.29 7.23
C LYS A 534 -8.72 8.83 6.42
N TRP A 535 -7.65 8.04 6.30
CA TRP A 535 -6.39 8.39 5.63
C TRP A 535 -5.58 9.48 6.35
N ILE A 536 -5.65 9.53 7.68
CA ILE A 536 -5.04 10.62 8.45
C ILE A 536 -3.56 10.32 8.70
N THR A 537 -2.69 10.88 7.86
CA THR A 537 -1.24 10.81 8.00
C THR A 537 -0.76 11.40 9.33
N ASN A 538 0.14 10.68 10.00
CA ASN A 538 0.64 10.94 11.35
C ASN A 538 -0.45 10.95 12.45
N GLY A 539 -1.65 10.42 12.18
CA GLY A 539 -2.69 10.23 13.21
C GLY A 539 -2.36 9.10 14.20
N ILE A 540 -1.50 8.17 13.81
CA ILE A 540 -0.81 7.21 14.69
C ILE A 540 0.70 7.25 14.42
N TRP A 541 1.48 6.65 15.33
CA TRP A 541 2.88 6.34 15.09
C TRP A 541 3.05 4.86 14.70
N SER A 542 3.13 4.61 13.39
CA SER A 542 3.66 3.40 12.74
C SER A 542 3.07 2.02 13.10
N GLU A 543 2.22 1.50 12.21
CA GLU A 543 2.38 0.11 11.68
C GLU A 543 2.54 0.07 10.14
N ILE A 544 2.56 1.25 9.47
CA ILE A 544 2.73 1.39 8.03
C ILE A 544 3.67 2.58 7.77
N SER A 545 4.57 2.47 6.79
CA SER A 545 5.62 3.45 6.44
C SER A 545 5.08 4.90 6.30
N ALA A 546 3.92 5.07 5.64
CA ALA A 546 3.27 6.36 5.45
C ALA A 546 2.52 6.89 6.68
N GLY A 547 2.35 6.11 7.75
CA GLY A 547 1.72 6.53 9.01
C GLY A 547 0.27 7.01 8.89
N THR A 548 -0.51 6.52 7.92
CA THR A 548 -1.93 6.83 7.76
C THR A 548 -2.79 6.00 8.69
N THR A 549 -3.88 6.58 9.21
CA THR A 549 -4.83 5.87 10.09
C THR A 549 -6.30 6.18 9.77
N TYR A 550 -7.17 5.44 10.45
CA TYR A 550 -8.56 5.76 10.71
C TYR A 550 -8.69 6.30 12.15
N ILE A 551 -9.58 7.27 12.38
CA ILE A 551 -9.83 7.86 13.71
C ILE A 551 -11.34 7.86 13.92
N GLU A 552 -11.78 7.30 15.04
CA GLU A 552 -13.15 7.40 15.53
C GLU A 552 -13.21 8.45 16.64
N LEU A 553 -14.27 9.25 16.65
CA LEU A 553 -14.54 10.28 17.63
C LEU A 553 -15.92 9.99 18.21
N ASP A 554 -15.95 9.48 19.44
CA ASP A 554 -17.15 9.16 20.21
C ASP A 554 -17.17 10.04 21.47
N ASP A 555 -18.18 10.92 21.56
CA ASP A 555 -18.39 11.96 22.57
C ASP A 555 -17.12 12.73 23.02
N VAL A 556 -16.22 13.02 22.07
CA VAL A 556 -14.91 13.64 22.38
C VAL A 556 -15.08 15.10 22.80
N VAL A 557 -14.94 15.37 24.09
CA VAL A 557 -15.08 16.71 24.68
C VAL A 557 -13.82 17.55 24.46
N VAL A 558 -13.98 18.66 23.73
CA VAL A 558 -12.91 19.61 23.40
C VAL A 558 -13.25 21.01 23.95
N PRO A 559 -12.34 21.70 24.66
CA PRO A 559 -12.55 23.08 25.09
C PRO A 559 -12.88 24.03 23.93
N ALA A 560 -13.80 24.98 24.12
CA ALA A 560 -14.20 25.91 23.05
C ALA A 560 -13.08 26.88 22.65
N GLU A 561 -12.14 27.14 23.56
CA GLU A 561 -10.86 27.82 23.31
C GLU A 561 -9.90 27.04 22.38
N ASN A 562 -10.22 25.79 22.01
CA ASN A 562 -9.46 25.03 21.01
C ASN A 562 -9.97 25.25 19.57
N LEU A 563 -10.99 26.07 19.37
CA LEU A 563 -11.45 26.45 18.03
C LEU A 563 -10.36 27.24 17.30
N ILE A 564 -9.96 26.76 16.13
CA ILE A 564 -8.99 27.44 15.26
C ILE A 564 -9.75 28.48 14.41
N GLY A 565 -9.66 29.74 14.82
CA GLY A 565 -10.33 30.87 14.18
C GLY A 565 -11.81 30.96 14.56
N GLU A 566 -12.63 31.41 13.61
CA GLU A 566 -14.06 31.67 13.78
C GLU A 566 -14.93 30.44 13.45
N GLU A 567 -16.07 30.32 14.13
CA GLU A 567 -17.03 29.23 13.95
C GLU A 567 -17.63 29.26 12.52
N GLY A 568 -17.73 28.09 11.88
CA GLY A 568 -18.16 27.96 10.48
C GLY A 568 -17.10 28.32 9.41
N MET A 569 -15.96 28.93 9.79
CA MET A 569 -14.96 29.41 8.83
C MET A 569 -13.91 28.36 8.40
N GLY A 570 -13.99 27.14 8.96
CA GLY A 570 -13.00 26.06 8.76
C GLY A 570 -12.66 25.74 7.30
N MET A 571 -13.65 25.68 6.41
CA MET A 571 -13.42 25.44 4.97
C MET A 571 -12.53 26.52 4.33
N LYS A 572 -12.76 27.80 4.69
CA LYS A 572 -11.94 28.92 4.19
C LYS A 572 -10.50 28.78 4.67
N TYR A 573 -10.30 28.45 5.95
CA TYR A 573 -8.97 28.25 6.53
C TYR A 573 -8.22 27.09 5.88
N ILE A 574 -8.86 25.93 5.71
CA ILE A 574 -8.25 24.75 5.10
C ILE A 574 -7.85 24.98 3.64
N MET A 575 -8.67 25.71 2.87
CA MET A 575 -8.35 26.08 1.49
C MET A 575 -7.10 26.97 1.36
N THR A 576 -6.74 27.75 2.39
CA THR A 576 -5.48 28.52 2.37
C THR A 576 -4.21 27.66 2.51
N ASN A 577 -4.35 26.39 2.91
CA ASN A 577 -3.22 25.49 3.11
C ASN A 577 -2.96 24.56 1.93
N PHE A 578 -4.00 24.18 1.19
CA PHE A 578 -3.86 23.31 0.01
C PHE A 578 -2.89 23.86 -1.06
N ASN A 579 -2.69 25.18 -1.16
CA ASN A 579 -1.72 25.73 -2.12
C ASN A 579 -0.26 25.43 -1.76
N HIS A 580 0.06 25.27 -0.48
CA HIS A 580 1.38 24.79 -0.03
C HIS A 580 1.53 23.30 -0.36
N GLU A 581 0.60 22.49 0.15
CA GLU A 581 0.52 21.04 -0.07
C GLU A 581 0.64 20.64 -1.55
N ARG A 582 -0.10 21.30 -2.44
CA ARG A 582 -0.07 21.03 -3.88
C ARG A 582 1.28 21.37 -4.52
N LEU A 583 1.95 22.43 -4.07
CA LEU A 583 3.28 22.78 -4.56
C LEU A 583 4.33 21.78 -4.07
N THR A 584 4.28 21.39 -2.79
CA THR A 584 5.12 20.32 -2.22
C THR A 584 4.94 19.00 -2.98
N ILE A 585 3.70 18.58 -3.26
CA ILE A 585 3.42 17.37 -4.04
C ILE A 585 3.94 17.51 -5.49
N ALA A 586 3.79 18.67 -6.13
CA ALA A 586 4.29 18.88 -7.49
C ALA A 586 5.82 18.75 -7.61
N ILE A 587 6.55 19.32 -6.64
CA ILE A 587 8.01 19.19 -6.54
C ILE A 587 8.42 17.74 -6.26
N GLY A 588 7.74 17.10 -5.30
CA GLY A 588 7.97 15.71 -4.92
C GLY A 588 7.76 14.72 -6.07
N CYS A 589 6.65 14.88 -6.82
CA CYS A 589 6.37 14.11 -8.03
C CYS A 589 7.51 14.22 -9.06
N ALA A 590 8.09 15.41 -9.23
CA ALA A 590 9.20 15.61 -10.15
C ALA A 590 10.47 14.89 -9.69
N ARG A 591 10.84 14.93 -8.40
CA ARG A 591 11.97 14.12 -7.89
C ARG A 591 11.70 12.63 -8.04
N GLN A 592 10.51 12.17 -7.67
CA GLN A 592 10.12 10.76 -7.81
C GLN A 592 10.21 10.30 -9.28
N ALA A 593 9.80 11.14 -10.23
CA ALA A 593 9.97 10.89 -11.66
C ALA A 593 11.45 10.82 -12.09
N ARG A 594 12.33 11.67 -11.53
CA ARG A 594 13.80 11.59 -11.73
C ARG A 594 14.37 10.26 -11.26
N VAL A 595 13.99 9.80 -10.07
CA VAL A 595 14.43 8.51 -9.52
C VAL A 595 14.00 7.37 -10.43
N ALA A 596 12.70 7.28 -10.77
CA ALA A 596 12.18 6.26 -11.67
C ALA A 596 12.88 6.23 -13.04
N LEU A 597 13.02 7.39 -13.68
CA LEU A 597 13.59 7.48 -15.04
C LEU A 597 15.09 7.20 -15.06
N SER A 598 15.85 7.66 -14.07
CA SER A 598 17.29 7.38 -13.97
C SER A 598 17.59 5.91 -13.65
N ALA A 599 16.80 5.26 -12.78
CA ALA A 599 16.91 3.83 -12.53
C ALA A 599 16.65 3.01 -13.81
N ALA A 600 15.65 3.43 -14.60
CA ALA A 600 15.36 2.83 -15.90
C ALA A 600 16.50 3.04 -16.91
N PHE A 601 17.08 4.24 -16.96
CA PHE A 601 18.21 4.58 -17.82
C PHE A 601 19.43 3.71 -17.49
N GLU A 602 19.77 3.60 -16.20
CA GLU A 602 20.93 2.82 -15.73
C GLU A 602 20.75 1.31 -15.97
N TYR A 603 19.55 0.78 -15.74
CA TYR A 603 19.23 -0.60 -16.09
C TYR A 603 19.33 -0.85 -17.61
N CYS A 604 18.84 0.08 -18.43
CA CYS A 604 18.90 -0.04 -19.88
C CYS A 604 20.33 -0.04 -20.43
N LEU A 605 21.28 0.63 -19.78
CA LEU A 605 22.71 0.51 -20.13
C LEU A 605 23.26 -0.90 -19.84
N LYS A 606 22.91 -1.45 -18.68
CA LYS A 606 23.49 -2.71 -18.14
C LYS A 606 22.82 -4.00 -18.62
N ARG A 607 21.58 -3.93 -19.13
CA ARG A 607 20.77 -5.10 -19.51
C ARG A 607 20.96 -5.44 -20.98
N GLU A 608 21.47 -6.63 -21.29
CA GLU A 608 21.69 -7.08 -22.68
C GLU A 608 20.52 -7.88 -23.26
N ALA A 609 20.11 -7.57 -24.50
CA ALA A 609 19.17 -8.35 -25.29
C ALA A 609 19.55 -8.29 -26.78
N PHE A 610 19.31 -9.38 -27.52
CA PHE A 610 19.67 -9.50 -28.94
C PHE A 610 21.16 -9.22 -29.24
N GLY A 611 22.06 -9.62 -28.33
CA GLY A 611 23.50 -9.42 -28.46
C GLY A 611 24.00 -7.98 -28.27
N LYS A 612 23.17 -7.10 -27.72
CA LYS A 612 23.44 -5.66 -27.51
C LYS A 612 22.83 -5.15 -26.20
N SER A 613 23.17 -3.93 -25.80
CA SER A 613 22.51 -3.26 -24.66
C SER A 613 21.04 -2.94 -25.00
N LEU A 614 20.15 -2.90 -24.00
CA LEU A 614 18.79 -2.37 -24.21
C LEU A 614 18.83 -0.92 -24.69
N MET A 615 19.84 -0.12 -24.28
CA MET A 615 20.04 1.25 -24.74
C MET A 615 20.30 1.34 -26.26
N ASP A 616 20.83 0.29 -26.90
CA ASP A 616 21.02 0.27 -28.36
C ASP A 616 19.67 0.24 -29.11
N GLN A 617 18.60 -0.26 -28.49
CA GLN A 617 17.31 -0.45 -29.12
C GLN A 617 16.58 0.89 -29.33
N PRO A 618 16.18 1.28 -30.55
CA PRO A 618 15.54 2.58 -30.81
C PRO A 618 14.27 2.82 -29.98
N VAL A 619 13.47 1.77 -29.73
CA VAL A 619 12.25 1.85 -28.92
C VAL A 619 12.52 2.19 -27.44
N VAL A 620 13.66 1.76 -26.90
CA VAL A 620 14.08 2.08 -25.52
C VAL A 620 14.49 3.54 -25.44
N ARG A 621 15.33 4.01 -26.37
CA ARG A 621 15.74 5.42 -26.46
C ARG A 621 14.56 6.37 -26.68
N HIS A 622 13.58 5.99 -27.49
CA HIS A 622 12.36 6.77 -27.69
C HIS A 622 11.53 6.90 -26.39
N ARG A 623 11.35 5.81 -25.64
CA ARG A 623 10.63 5.84 -24.34
C ARG A 623 11.32 6.74 -23.32
N LEU A 624 12.64 6.60 -23.16
CA LEU A 624 13.44 7.44 -22.26
C LEU A 624 13.38 8.93 -22.68
N ALA A 625 13.45 9.23 -23.97
CA ALA A 625 13.37 10.59 -24.49
C ALA A 625 12.00 11.25 -24.28
N LYS A 626 10.88 10.51 -24.49
CA LYS A 626 9.53 11.03 -24.21
C LYS A 626 9.39 11.45 -22.75
N CYS A 627 9.69 10.54 -21.82
CA CYS A 627 9.53 10.78 -20.40
C CYS A 627 10.50 11.86 -19.89
N GLY A 628 11.75 11.88 -20.39
CA GLY A 628 12.73 12.92 -20.08
C GLY A 628 12.27 14.31 -20.51
N ALA A 629 11.70 14.45 -21.72
CA ALA A 629 11.16 15.73 -22.18
C ALA A 629 9.97 16.21 -21.32
N GLN A 630 9.07 15.31 -20.92
CA GLN A 630 7.96 15.62 -20.01
C GLN A 630 8.46 16.04 -18.61
N LEU A 631 9.51 15.38 -18.11
CA LEU A 631 10.09 15.61 -16.80
C LEU A 631 10.81 16.96 -16.70
N GLU A 632 11.69 17.29 -17.66
CA GLU A 632 12.37 18.59 -17.64
C GLU A 632 11.39 19.75 -17.89
N ALA A 633 10.36 19.56 -18.75
CA ALA A 633 9.31 20.55 -18.93
C ALA A 633 8.51 20.81 -17.63
N GLN A 634 8.18 19.77 -16.87
CA GLN A 634 7.52 19.90 -15.56
C GLN A 634 8.45 20.60 -14.55
N TRP A 635 9.74 20.28 -14.54
CA TRP A 635 10.70 20.92 -13.64
C TRP A 635 10.86 22.41 -13.93
N SER A 636 11.08 22.81 -15.19
CA SER A 636 11.20 24.23 -15.56
C SER A 636 9.89 25.01 -15.36
N TRP A 637 8.71 24.37 -15.47
CA TRP A 637 7.46 25.00 -15.04
C TRP A 637 7.45 25.21 -13.53
N THR A 638 7.85 24.22 -12.75
CA THR A 638 7.94 24.30 -11.27
C THR A 638 8.90 25.39 -10.81
N GLU A 639 10.09 25.50 -11.41
CA GLU A 639 11.05 26.59 -11.13
C GLU A 639 10.46 27.98 -11.47
N SER A 640 9.84 28.11 -12.64
CA SER A 640 9.16 29.35 -13.06
C SER A 640 8.01 29.73 -12.11
N PHE A 641 7.31 28.73 -11.57
CA PHE A 641 6.21 28.89 -10.63
C PHE A 641 6.68 29.37 -9.26
N VAL A 642 7.73 28.74 -8.73
CA VAL A 642 8.39 29.13 -7.48
C VAL A 642 8.94 30.56 -7.59
N TYR A 643 9.55 30.91 -8.73
CA TYR A 643 9.98 32.29 -8.99
C TYR A 643 8.82 33.29 -8.97
N ALA A 644 7.67 32.95 -9.58
CA ALA A 644 6.48 33.80 -9.55
C ALA A 644 5.91 33.98 -8.12
N MET A 645 5.92 32.92 -7.30
CA MET A 645 5.52 32.98 -5.87
C MET A 645 6.43 33.91 -5.03
N ILE A 646 7.69 34.10 -5.43
CA ILE A 646 8.64 35.01 -4.75
C ILE A 646 8.52 36.46 -5.26
N LYS A 647 8.18 36.66 -6.54
CA LYS A 647 8.16 38.00 -7.17
C LYS A 647 6.79 38.69 -7.16
N LEU A 648 5.68 37.97 -7.02
CA LEU A 648 4.35 38.56 -6.88
C LEU A 648 4.04 38.94 -5.42
N PRO A 649 3.35 40.06 -5.16
CA PRO A 649 2.75 40.30 -3.85
C PRO A 649 1.81 39.15 -3.46
N LYS A 650 1.86 38.70 -2.20
CA LYS A 650 1.17 37.47 -1.75
C LYS A 650 -0.31 37.40 -2.14
N LYS A 651 -1.03 38.53 -2.04
CA LYS A 651 -2.45 38.65 -2.43
C LYS A 651 -2.68 38.37 -3.92
N ASP A 652 -1.78 38.86 -4.77
CA ASP A 652 -1.88 38.73 -6.21
C ASP A 652 -1.42 37.32 -6.64
N ALA A 653 -0.39 36.77 -5.98
CA ALA A 653 -0.01 35.36 -6.12
C ALA A 653 -1.18 34.42 -5.79
N ASP A 654 -1.89 34.63 -4.67
CA ASP A 654 -3.04 33.79 -4.28
C ASP A 654 -4.19 33.81 -5.31
N VAL A 655 -4.39 34.93 -6.01
CA VAL A 655 -5.40 35.08 -7.06
C VAL A 655 -4.91 34.47 -8.38
N GLU A 656 -3.77 34.92 -8.89
CA GLU A 656 -3.26 34.59 -10.22
C GLU A 656 -2.76 33.15 -10.31
N LEU A 657 -2.04 32.68 -9.27
CA LEU A 657 -1.38 31.38 -9.28
C LEU A 657 -2.24 30.27 -8.67
N GLY A 658 -3.23 30.57 -7.82
CA GLY A 658 -4.00 29.55 -7.10
C GLY A 658 -4.71 28.50 -7.97
N GLY A 659 -5.17 28.86 -9.17
CA GLY A 659 -5.67 27.91 -10.16
C GLY A 659 -4.55 27.09 -10.81
N LEU A 660 -3.44 27.76 -11.16
CA LEU A 660 -2.28 27.13 -11.78
C LEU A 660 -1.54 26.18 -10.82
N THR A 661 -1.56 26.39 -9.50
CA THR A 661 -1.04 25.44 -8.50
C THR A 661 -1.77 24.09 -8.58
N ALA A 662 -3.08 24.11 -8.83
CA ALA A 662 -3.87 22.89 -8.99
C ALA A 662 -3.45 22.13 -10.26
N ALA A 663 -3.29 22.82 -11.40
CA ALA A 663 -2.80 22.21 -12.63
C ALA A 663 -1.35 21.73 -12.53
N ALA A 664 -0.46 22.45 -11.84
CA ALA A 664 0.93 22.05 -11.65
C ALA A 664 1.05 20.74 -10.86
N LYS A 665 0.25 20.57 -9.79
CA LYS A 665 0.16 19.30 -9.03
C LYS A 665 -0.43 18.18 -9.88
N ALA A 666 -1.54 18.43 -10.58
CA ALA A 666 -2.18 17.46 -11.45
C ALA A 666 -1.21 16.95 -12.54
N GLN A 667 -0.58 17.86 -13.28
CA GLN A 667 0.38 17.55 -14.33
C GLN A 667 1.62 16.82 -13.80
N ALA A 668 2.15 17.21 -12.63
CA ALA A 668 3.29 16.51 -12.03
C ALA A 668 2.94 15.04 -11.70
N GLY A 669 1.71 14.76 -11.26
CA GLY A 669 1.20 13.40 -11.06
C GLY A 669 1.11 12.58 -12.36
N VAL A 670 0.71 13.20 -13.48
CA VAL A 670 0.75 12.57 -14.83
C VAL A 670 2.19 12.26 -15.25
N VAL A 671 3.12 13.19 -15.04
CA VAL A 671 4.53 13.02 -15.41
C VAL A 671 5.21 11.94 -14.56
N LEU A 672 4.89 11.85 -13.27
CA LEU A 672 5.31 10.75 -12.39
C LEU A 672 4.77 9.40 -12.90
N MET A 673 3.48 9.32 -13.25
CA MET A 673 2.88 8.10 -13.80
C MET A 673 3.61 7.63 -15.07
N GLU A 674 3.83 8.52 -16.04
CA GLU A 674 4.53 8.22 -17.29
C GLU A 674 5.98 7.74 -17.03
N CYS A 675 6.72 8.40 -16.13
CA CYS A 675 8.10 8.02 -15.81
C CYS A 675 8.18 6.68 -15.05
N ALA A 676 7.28 6.43 -14.08
CA ALA A 676 7.23 5.17 -13.34
C ALA A 676 6.78 4.00 -14.22
N GLN A 677 5.76 4.19 -15.07
CA GLN A 677 5.33 3.17 -16.03
C GLN A 677 6.41 2.90 -17.08
N CYS A 678 7.14 3.92 -17.53
CA CYS A 678 8.31 3.77 -18.39
C CYS A 678 9.39 2.92 -17.73
N ALA A 679 9.69 3.15 -16.44
CA ALA A 679 10.61 2.33 -15.68
C ALA A 679 10.15 0.86 -15.63
N VAL A 680 8.94 0.57 -15.16
CA VAL A 680 8.39 -0.80 -15.10
C VAL A 680 8.50 -1.52 -16.45
N LEU A 681 8.10 -0.87 -17.54
CA LEU A 681 8.17 -1.45 -18.89
C LEU A 681 9.61 -1.71 -19.38
N LEU A 682 10.58 -0.88 -18.98
CA LEU A 682 11.99 -1.04 -19.35
C LEU A 682 12.72 -2.06 -18.48
N PHE A 683 12.36 -2.19 -17.20
CA PHE A 683 12.80 -3.30 -16.35
C PHE A 683 12.19 -4.65 -16.81
N GLY A 684 11.03 -4.61 -17.48
CA GLY A 684 10.36 -5.78 -18.04
C GLY A 684 9.72 -6.64 -16.95
N GLY A 685 9.93 -7.96 -16.99
CA GLY A 685 9.42 -8.85 -15.94
C GLY A 685 9.91 -8.51 -14.53
N ASN A 686 11.10 -7.91 -14.40
CA ASN A 686 11.64 -7.41 -13.13
C ASN A 686 10.91 -6.15 -12.64
N GLY A 687 10.28 -5.36 -13.53
CA GLY A 687 9.57 -4.14 -13.15
C GLY A 687 8.32 -4.38 -12.31
N PHE A 688 7.87 -5.63 -12.20
CA PHE A 688 6.74 -6.07 -11.39
C PHE A 688 7.16 -6.93 -10.18
N THR A 689 8.45 -7.01 -9.85
CA THR A 689 8.94 -7.75 -8.67
C THR A 689 9.23 -6.81 -7.51
N ARG A 690 8.52 -6.99 -6.40
CA ARG A 690 8.68 -6.27 -5.11
C ARG A 690 10.07 -6.34 -4.47
N SER A 691 11.00 -7.11 -5.03
CA SER A 691 12.34 -7.31 -4.50
C SER A 691 13.38 -7.48 -5.60
N GLY A 692 14.64 -7.21 -5.27
CA GLY A 692 15.75 -7.38 -6.20
C GLY A 692 15.81 -6.29 -7.26
N LYS A 693 16.29 -6.63 -8.48
CA LYS A 693 16.76 -5.60 -9.44
C LYS A 693 15.72 -4.58 -9.88
N GLY A 694 14.43 -4.92 -9.88
CA GLY A 694 13.35 -4.00 -10.27
C GLY A 694 12.50 -3.48 -9.10
N GLU A 695 12.89 -3.75 -7.85
CA GLU A 695 12.18 -3.32 -6.64
C GLU A 695 11.86 -1.83 -6.61
N ILE A 696 12.83 -0.99 -6.99
CA ILE A 696 12.61 0.45 -7.12
C ILE A 696 11.56 0.78 -8.19
N ALA A 697 11.52 0.09 -9.32
CA ALA A 697 10.53 0.35 -10.37
C ALA A 697 9.11 -0.08 -9.96
N GLU A 698 8.97 -1.22 -9.28
CA GLU A 698 7.69 -1.70 -8.74
C GLU A 698 7.16 -0.75 -7.67
N LYS A 699 8.00 -0.40 -6.67
CA LYS A 699 7.65 0.57 -5.63
C LYS A 699 7.31 1.93 -6.23
N MET A 700 8.16 2.49 -7.10
CA MET A 700 7.90 3.78 -7.75
C MET A 700 6.55 3.84 -8.48
N TRP A 701 6.14 2.74 -9.12
CA TRP A 701 4.84 2.66 -9.80
C TRP A 701 3.67 2.51 -8.81
N ARG A 702 3.88 1.78 -7.71
CA ARG A 702 2.94 1.66 -6.58
C ARG A 702 2.74 3.00 -5.84
N GLU A 703 3.74 3.89 -5.79
CA GLU A 703 3.64 5.24 -5.19
C GLU A 703 2.78 6.23 -6.01
N VAL A 704 2.50 5.96 -7.30
CA VAL A 704 1.82 6.91 -8.22
C VAL A 704 0.43 7.37 -7.71
N PRO A 705 -0.48 6.48 -7.25
CA PRO A 705 -1.78 6.91 -6.75
C PRO A 705 -1.68 7.76 -5.47
N GLY A 706 -0.66 7.47 -4.63
CA GLY A 706 -0.35 8.24 -3.42
C GLY A 706 0.02 9.69 -3.68
N ASN A 707 0.35 10.05 -4.92
CA ASN A 707 0.57 11.43 -5.35
C ASN A 707 -0.60 12.01 -6.17
N ARG A 708 -1.22 11.20 -7.03
CA ARG A 708 -2.33 11.67 -7.90
C ARG A 708 -3.63 11.95 -7.13
N ILE A 709 -3.85 11.31 -5.98
CA ILE A 709 -5.11 11.38 -5.21
C ILE A 709 -5.15 12.47 -4.11
N PRO A 710 -4.22 12.52 -3.12
CA PRO A 710 -4.29 13.52 -2.03
C PRO A 710 -3.96 14.95 -2.51
N GLY A 711 -4.27 15.99 -1.72
CA GLY A 711 -4.25 17.40 -2.15
C GLY A 711 -5.34 17.77 -3.18
N GLY A 712 -6.19 16.81 -3.54
CA GLY A 712 -7.17 16.85 -4.63
C GLY A 712 -6.78 15.90 -5.76
N SER A 713 -7.75 15.14 -6.26
CA SER A 713 -7.55 14.26 -7.41
C SER A 713 -7.33 15.05 -8.69
N GLU A 714 -6.66 14.43 -9.66
CA GLU A 714 -6.27 15.04 -10.93
C GLU A 714 -7.41 15.75 -11.67
N ASP A 715 -8.56 15.07 -11.84
CA ASP A 715 -9.74 15.62 -12.52
C ASP A 715 -10.30 16.85 -11.81
N VAL A 716 -10.39 16.79 -10.48
CA VAL A 716 -10.87 17.88 -9.61
C VAL A 716 -9.92 19.08 -9.65
N LEU A 717 -8.61 18.84 -9.79
CA LEU A 717 -7.61 19.91 -9.86
C LEU A 717 -7.50 20.55 -11.25
N PHE A 718 -7.69 19.79 -12.34
CA PHE A 718 -7.79 20.38 -13.68
C PHE A 718 -9.06 21.22 -13.84
N ASP A 719 -10.22 20.74 -13.36
CA ASP A 719 -11.46 21.53 -13.29
C ASP A 719 -11.30 22.78 -12.40
N LEU A 720 -10.74 22.64 -11.19
CA LEU A 720 -10.46 23.78 -10.32
C LEU A 720 -9.57 24.83 -11.00
N SER A 721 -8.53 24.40 -11.72
CA SER A 721 -7.63 25.30 -12.45
C SER A 721 -8.40 26.14 -13.47
N ILE A 722 -9.13 25.50 -14.39
CA ILE A 722 -9.83 26.22 -15.46
C ILE A 722 -10.95 27.11 -14.90
N ARG A 723 -11.65 26.68 -13.82
CA ARG A 723 -12.66 27.52 -13.16
C ARG A 723 -12.07 28.78 -12.51
N GLN A 724 -10.90 28.70 -11.87
CA GLN A 724 -10.25 29.91 -11.33
C GLN A 724 -9.71 30.81 -12.45
N LEU A 725 -9.15 30.25 -13.53
CA LEU A 725 -8.69 31.03 -14.69
C LEU A 725 -9.84 31.78 -15.37
N VAL A 726 -10.99 31.13 -15.60
CA VAL A 726 -12.21 31.76 -16.14
C VAL A 726 -12.72 32.87 -15.21
N LYS A 727 -12.77 32.61 -13.90
CA LYS A 727 -13.17 33.61 -12.89
C LYS A 727 -12.24 34.83 -12.88
N ASN A 728 -10.93 34.62 -12.93
CA ASN A 728 -9.93 35.69 -12.95
C ASN A 728 -10.02 36.51 -14.23
N TYR A 729 -10.18 35.87 -15.39
CA TYR A 729 -10.41 36.53 -16.67
C TYR A 729 -11.68 37.40 -16.63
N GLN A 730 -12.82 36.82 -16.23
CA GLN A 730 -14.09 37.56 -16.14
C GLN A 730 -14.00 38.75 -15.17
N ASN A 731 -13.30 38.62 -14.04
CA ASN A 731 -13.11 39.70 -13.09
C ASN A 731 -12.26 40.84 -13.69
N LYS A 732 -11.15 40.51 -14.36
CA LYS A 732 -10.29 41.51 -15.03
C LYS A 732 -11.03 42.24 -16.14
N THR A 733 -11.74 41.50 -17.00
CA THR A 733 -12.57 42.08 -18.08
C THR A 733 -13.61 43.04 -17.51
N LYS A 734 -14.37 42.62 -16.48
CA LYS A 734 -15.33 43.50 -15.76
C LYS A 734 -14.70 44.71 -15.07
N MET A 735 -13.40 44.72 -14.78
CA MET A 735 -12.68 45.88 -14.24
C MET A 735 -12.21 46.83 -15.34
N LEU A 736 -11.93 46.33 -16.54
CA LEU A 736 -11.59 47.13 -17.73
C LEU A 736 -12.83 47.73 -18.40
N GLU A 737 -13.98 47.04 -18.36
CA GLU A 737 -15.27 47.48 -18.89
C GLU A 737 -15.97 48.56 -18.04
N ARG A 738 -15.50 48.81 -16.81
CA ARG A 738 -16.06 49.86 -15.94
C ARG A 738 -15.78 51.24 -16.54
N PRO A 739 -16.80 52.11 -16.72
CA PRO A 739 -16.60 53.46 -17.21
C PRO A 739 -15.62 54.25 -16.34
N ARG A 740 -14.60 54.85 -16.97
CA ARG A 740 -13.63 55.73 -16.31
C ARG A 740 -14.34 56.97 -15.77
N GLY A 741 -14.77 56.90 -14.51
CA GLY A 741 -15.52 57.96 -13.83
C GLY A 741 -16.56 57.47 -12.81
N SER A 742 -16.91 56.18 -12.76
CA SER A 742 -17.90 55.66 -11.80
C SER A 742 -17.34 55.51 -10.37
N SER A 743 -17.03 56.62 -9.70
CA SER A 743 -16.65 56.64 -8.28
C SER A 743 -17.87 56.45 -7.38
N LYS A 744 -18.24 55.18 -7.14
CA LYS A 744 -19.07 54.77 -6.00
C LYS A 744 -18.40 53.62 -5.26
N LEU A 745 -17.68 54.01 -4.20
CA LEU A 745 -17.53 53.22 -2.98
C LEU A 745 -18.85 53.29 -2.19
#